data_AF-A0A3C0CX47-F1
#
_entry.id   AF-A0A3C0CX47-F1
#
_cell.length_a   1.000
_cell.length_b   1.000
_cell.length_c   1.000
_cell.angle_alpha   90.00
_cell.angle_beta   90.00
_cell.angle_gamma   90.00
#
_symmetry.space_group_name_H-M   'P 1'
#
loop_
_entity.id
_entity.type
_entity.pdbx_description
1 polymer ?
#
loop_
_entity_poly.entity_id
_entity_poly.type
_entity_poly.pdbx_seq_one_letter_code
_entity_poly.pdbx_strand_id
1 'polypeptide(L)'
;MEKFSYTANFDETDPVQFWIGSKDYTVNFKGLTDEKSAEGKKCFKLDITLGSSAFVYWNIPMPRPVPAEGILKFSGRVYLGEASTGTAVLMSSYSYPPSTIRDFTMPLRKMADKGKWLPVQGDLVDIGKIPDIGRWEWGGPDNGRYLDRVLVRLNGQKGDRVVIYLDDFKIEGEVPARAEYTKEVNRRWAPIREKVEKQAAKWRASLEKNAKYIEDINADAEFAIQVKKEALAKIPGLRARIKTILSRGAMSIKEFQQIDNGIKDIEGSKHNLATQLLLAGKSNIKLVVTTLSPISSLPVLTTGFYGTMGSKLSVTAAQGEYEPASFVVHAMQGTKALAVEASDLKQGKNVIPASNIDIKAVKCWYQAGTAWYNIEQNKSTRVLVPELMLNDDSLVKVDTEKKENYLKLGFPDGEKYVWISDPNETSASIKKSQSVKDFPVKDSPTLLPVDIPANENKQFWITVKVPESAAPGTYTGKIRLASAEGDKSELTLNLNVLPFKLPKPYYDSSIYYRGTLDPQNIGSISSENKSKVQLAEELKDMVAHGVDKPTMYQEFGDKELLKEYLSMRKAAGIVNDPLYYLGLGFWKKLPGIDKYKEFLEFATVNGIKDVYFYGIDEAAGDALTAQKKTWTEVRKLGGKVFVASYTGENFKKMGDIQDLNICAFYPDKAEAERWHSAGHKIWCYNNPQGGVENPEVYRRNYGLILSLNNYDGAATYAYQHSFGNIWNDFDHRNYRDHNFTYPTVDSVIDTIAWEGYREGVDDVRYLTTLVEAVKSAKASKDSSKIKAVQSAEKYLAELKTADLSTRDLSTVRSEIVRHILEVTK
;
A
#
# COMPACT_ATOMS: atom_id res chain seq x y z
N MET A 1 37.12 -17.98 -5.99
CA MET A 1 36.51 -18.03 -7.34
C MET A 1 37.06 -19.24 -8.05
N GLU A 2 36.26 -19.89 -8.88
CA GLU A 2 36.61 -21.04 -9.70
C GLU A 2 36.17 -20.77 -11.14
N LYS A 3 36.96 -21.25 -12.11
CA LYS A 3 36.55 -21.20 -13.51
C LYS A 3 35.43 -22.19 -13.76
N PHE A 4 34.36 -21.72 -14.38
CA PHE A 4 33.27 -22.54 -14.87
C PHE A 4 33.22 -22.45 -16.40
N SER A 5 33.00 -23.59 -17.06
CA SER A 5 32.77 -23.66 -18.50
C SER A 5 31.82 -24.82 -18.80
N TYR A 6 30.84 -24.55 -19.65
CA TYR A 6 29.90 -25.51 -20.20
C TYR A 6 29.69 -25.17 -21.68
N THR A 7 29.84 -26.16 -22.54
CA THR A 7 29.57 -26.03 -23.97
C THR A 7 28.57 -27.12 -24.37
N ALA A 8 27.46 -26.73 -24.99
CA ALA A 8 26.54 -27.69 -25.60
C ALA A 8 27.15 -28.20 -26.91
N ASN A 9 27.64 -29.44 -26.90
CA ASN A 9 28.23 -30.07 -28.09
C ASN A 9 27.13 -30.62 -29.01
N PHE A 10 26.64 -29.77 -29.93
CA PHE A 10 25.62 -30.15 -30.90
C PHE A 10 26.13 -30.98 -32.09
N ASP A 11 27.43 -31.29 -32.16
CA ASP A 11 27.97 -32.22 -33.16
C ASP A 11 27.74 -33.68 -32.77
N GLU A 12 27.79 -33.97 -31.46
CA GLU A 12 27.81 -35.34 -30.94
C GLU A 12 26.65 -35.65 -30.01
N THR A 13 26.14 -34.67 -29.26
CA THR A 13 25.16 -34.92 -28.19
C THR A 13 23.98 -33.95 -28.26
N ASP A 14 22.76 -34.45 -28.07
CA ASP A 14 21.56 -33.62 -27.91
C ASP A 14 21.28 -33.40 -26.41
N PRO A 15 21.60 -32.23 -25.84
CA PRO A 15 21.36 -31.95 -24.42
C PRO A 15 19.93 -31.46 -24.13
N VAL A 16 19.07 -31.32 -25.15
CA VAL A 16 17.77 -30.65 -25.01
C VAL A 16 16.70 -31.64 -24.56
N GLN A 17 16.01 -31.32 -23.46
CA GLN A 17 15.01 -32.18 -22.82
C GLN A 17 13.68 -31.45 -22.66
N PHE A 18 12.57 -32.21 -22.71
CA PHE A 18 11.27 -31.66 -22.34
C PHE A 18 11.28 -31.29 -20.85
N TRP A 19 10.68 -30.16 -20.49
CA TRP A 19 10.64 -29.71 -19.10
C TRP A 19 9.23 -29.65 -18.52
N ILE A 20 8.44 -28.67 -18.95
CA ILE A 20 7.10 -28.40 -18.42
C ILE A 20 6.27 -27.67 -19.48
N GLY A 21 4.95 -27.72 -19.33
CA GLY A 21 4.00 -27.13 -20.27
C GLY A 21 3.03 -28.18 -20.78
N SER A 22 2.26 -27.82 -21.79
CA SER A 22 1.34 -28.76 -22.42
C SER A 22 2.06 -29.96 -22.99
N LYS A 23 1.45 -31.14 -22.85
CA LYS A 23 1.86 -32.36 -23.55
C LYS A 23 1.09 -32.56 -24.86
N ASP A 24 0.13 -31.69 -25.14
CA ASP A 24 -0.66 -31.68 -26.37
C ASP A 24 0.07 -30.85 -27.43
N TYR A 25 1.02 -31.49 -28.09
CA TYR A 25 1.73 -31.00 -29.28
C TYR A 25 2.32 -32.19 -30.04
N THR A 26 2.57 -32.02 -31.34
CA THR A 26 3.23 -33.03 -32.17
C THR A 26 4.69 -32.63 -32.37
N VAL A 27 5.63 -33.54 -32.11
CA VAL A 27 7.05 -33.35 -32.49
C VAL A 27 7.22 -33.84 -33.92
N ASN A 28 7.42 -32.91 -34.85
CA ASN A 28 7.71 -33.24 -36.24
C ASN A 28 9.18 -33.64 -36.41
N PHE A 29 10.08 -33.04 -35.62
CA PHE A 29 11.50 -33.38 -35.55
C PHE A 29 12.11 -32.93 -34.22
N LYS A 30 13.02 -33.74 -33.67
CA LYS A 30 13.93 -33.34 -32.58
C LYS A 30 15.25 -34.07 -32.75
N GLY A 31 16.35 -33.33 -32.74
CA GLY A 31 17.68 -33.92 -32.69
C GLY A 31 18.74 -33.06 -33.36
N LEU A 32 19.92 -33.65 -33.54
CA LEU A 32 21.03 -33.00 -34.24
C LEU A 32 20.83 -33.11 -35.76
N THR A 33 21.14 -32.04 -36.48
CA THR A 33 21.01 -31.97 -37.93
C THR A 33 22.13 -31.13 -38.53
N ASP A 34 22.55 -31.44 -39.75
CA ASP A 34 23.42 -30.60 -40.57
C ASP A 34 22.66 -29.43 -41.22
N GLU A 35 21.33 -29.45 -41.17
CA GLU A 35 20.47 -28.39 -41.68
C GLU A 35 20.75 -27.08 -40.93
N LYS A 36 21.16 -26.04 -41.69
CA LYS A 36 21.47 -24.70 -41.17
C LYS A 36 22.64 -24.65 -40.16
N SER A 37 23.48 -25.68 -40.02
CA SER A 37 24.67 -25.64 -39.12
C SER A 37 25.47 -24.33 -39.32
N ALA A 38 25.70 -23.62 -38.21
CA ALA A 38 26.34 -22.31 -38.20
C ALA A 38 27.83 -22.40 -37.81
N GLU A 39 28.16 -23.43 -37.03
CA GLU A 39 29.50 -23.81 -36.60
C GLU A 39 29.58 -25.35 -36.53
N GLY A 40 30.75 -25.95 -36.75
CA GLY A 40 30.88 -27.41 -36.74
C GLY A 40 30.18 -28.12 -37.93
N LYS A 41 29.70 -29.34 -37.70
CA LYS A 41 29.02 -30.18 -38.71
C LYS A 41 27.50 -30.25 -38.51
N LYS A 42 27.01 -30.02 -37.28
CA LYS A 42 25.60 -30.10 -36.92
C LYS A 42 25.20 -29.02 -35.91
N CYS A 43 23.91 -28.71 -35.89
CA CYS A 43 23.25 -27.94 -34.84
C CYS A 43 22.06 -28.72 -34.26
N PHE A 44 21.48 -28.25 -33.17
CA PHE A 44 20.24 -28.82 -32.65
C PHE A 44 19.02 -28.24 -33.38
N LYS A 45 18.05 -29.08 -33.77
CA LYS A 45 16.75 -28.67 -34.32
C LYS A 45 15.60 -29.24 -33.50
N LEU A 46 14.60 -28.40 -33.26
CA LEU A 46 13.31 -28.77 -32.70
C LEU A 46 12.18 -28.18 -33.55
N ASP A 47 11.35 -29.06 -34.11
CA ASP A 47 10.20 -28.74 -34.94
C ASP A 47 8.95 -29.34 -34.30
N ILE A 48 8.04 -28.47 -33.85
CA ILE A 48 6.80 -28.90 -33.24
C ILE A 48 5.59 -28.20 -33.86
N THR A 49 4.44 -28.86 -33.76
CA THR A 49 3.12 -28.28 -34.03
C THR A 49 2.34 -28.24 -32.72
N LEU A 50 1.91 -27.06 -32.29
CA LEU A 50 1.22 -26.85 -31.02
C LEU A 50 -0.22 -27.37 -31.05
N GLY A 51 -0.65 -28.02 -29.97
CA GLY A 51 -2.03 -28.45 -29.75
C GLY A 51 -2.87 -27.40 -29.01
N SER A 52 -3.75 -27.82 -28.11
CA SER A 52 -4.74 -26.96 -27.43
C SER A 52 -4.18 -25.91 -26.45
N SER A 53 -2.85 -25.85 -26.22
CA SER A 53 -2.25 -24.97 -25.22
C SER A 53 -1.36 -23.89 -25.82
N ALA A 54 -1.24 -22.78 -25.08
CA ALA A 54 -0.53 -21.57 -25.51
C ALA A 54 1.01 -21.66 -25.44
N PHE A 55 1.60 -22.65 -24.74
CA PHE A 55 3.06 -22.74 -24.58
C PHE A 55 3.60 -24.13 -24.19
N VAL A 56 4.86 -24.40 -24.59
CA VAL A 56 5.65 -25.60 -24.23
C VAL A 56 7.10 -25.19 -23.89
N TYR A 57 7.68 -25.75 -22.84
CA TYR A 57 9.08 -25.51 -22.48
C TYR A 57 9.97 -26.75 -22.66
N TRP A 58 11.07 -26.52 -23.36
CA TRP A 58 12.23 -27.41 -23.43
C TRP A 58 13.40 -26.78 -22.70
N ASN A 59 14.40 -27.56 -22.31
CA ASN A 59 15.55 -27.06 -21.57
C ASN A 59 16.87 -27.72 -21.97
N ILE A 60 17.96 -27.02 -21.67
CA ILE A 60 19.32 -27.55 -21.57
C ILE A 60 19.67 -27.49 -20.08
N PRO A 61 19.67 -28.63 -19.36
CA PRO A 61 19.97 -28.64 -17.94
C PRO A 61 21.46 -28.38 -17.71
N MET A 62 21.78 -27.59 -16.69
CA MET A 62 23.17 -27.48 -16.25
C MET A 62 23.60 -28.82 -15.64
N PRO A 63 24.84 -29.29 -15.87
CA PRO A 63 25.34 -30.54 -15.29
C PRO A 63 25.20 -30.62 -13.77
N ARG A 64 25.24 -29.44 -13.14
CA ARG A 64 24.90 -29.18 -11.74
C ARG A 64 24.46 -27.73 -11.60
N PRO A 65 23.64 -27.38 -10.59
CA PRO A 65 23.34 -25.98 -10.29
C PRO A 65 24.62 -25.16 -10.14
N VAL A 66 24.70 -24.04 -10.85
CA VAL A 66 25.89 -23.18 -10.95
C VAL A 66 25.65 -21.89 -10.16
N PRO A 67 26.53 -21.50 -9.22
CA PRO A 67 26.44 -20.19 -8.58
C PRO A 67 26.30 -19.06 -9.61
N ALA A 68 25.21 -18.30 -9.56
CA ALA A 68 24.99 -17.16 -10.45
C ALA A 68 25.42 -15.85 -9.77
N GLU A 69 26.69 -15.82 -9.35
CA GLU A 69 27.40 -14.70 -8.71
C GLU A 69 28.84 -14.67 -9.25
N GLY A 70 29.49 -13.50 -9.25
CA GLY A 70 30.73 -13.29 -9.98
C GLY A 70 30.46 -12.88 -11.43
N ILE A 71 31.08 -13.57 -12.39
CA ILE A 71 30.87 -13.33 -13.83
C ILE A 71 30.45 -14.67 -14.45
N LEU A 72 29.29 -14.72 -15.10
CA LEU A 72 28.80 -15.93 -15.76
C LEU A 72 28.20 -15.56 -17.12
N LYS A 73 29.04 -15.53 -18.14
CA LYS A 73 28.65 -15.12 -19.49
C LYS A 73 28.12 -16.30 -20.26
N PHE A 74 27.10 -16.06 -21.09
CA PHE A 74 26.66 -17.01 -22.10
C PHE A 74 26.86 -16.42 -23.50
N SER A 75 27.06 -17.29 -24.48
CA SER A 75 27.04 -17.00 -25.90
C SER A 75 26.38 -18.13 -26.67
N GLY A 76 25.89 -17.83 -27.87
CA GLY A 76 25.51 -18.83 -28.86
C GLY A 76 24.67 -18.25 -29.96
N ARG A 77 24.04 -19.13 -30.74
CA ARG A 77 23.24 -18.75 -31.90
C ARG A 77 21.88 -19.42 -31.85
N VAL A 78 20.86 -18.67 -32.24
CA VAL A 78 19.49 -19.16 -32.37
C VAL A 78 18.94 -18.83 -33.76
N TYR A 79 18.18 -19.75 -34.35
CA TYR A 79 17.51 -19.55 -35.63
C TYR A 79 16.04 -19.94 -35.49
N LEU A 80 15.14 -19.05 -35.88
CA LEU A 80 13.72 -19.35 -36.01
C LEU A 80 13.40 -19.63 -37.48
N GLY A 81 12.87 -20.83 -37.76
CA GLY A 81 12.52 -21.30 -39.09
C GLY A 81 11.48 -20.41 -39.76
N GLU A 82 11.62 -20.18 -41.07
CA GLU A 82 10.68 -19.41 -41.88
C GLU A 82 9.26 -20.00 -41.85
N ALA A 83 9.17 -21.33 -41.78
CA ALA A 83 7.93 -22.07 -41.66
C ALA A 83 7.25 -21.95 -40.28
N SER A 84 7.89 -21.28 -39.30
CA SER A 84 7.29 -21.08 -37.98
C SER A 84 6.15 -20.09 -38.08
N THR A 85 4.96 -20.45 -37.60
CA THR A 85 3.83 -19.52 -37.42
C THR A 85 3.73 -19.03 -35.97
N GLY A 86 4.21 -19.83 -35.01
CA GLY A 86 4.36 -19.42 -33.61
C GLY A 86 5.67 -18.66 -33.33
N THR A 87 5.94 -18.43 -32.04
CA THR A 87 7.12 -17.69 -31.56
C THR A 87 7.95 -18.51 -30.57
N ALA A 88 9.22 -18.14 -30.40
CA ALA A 88 10.10 -18.78 -29.44
C ALA A 88 10.83 -17.73 -28.57
N VAL A 89 11.16 -18.11 -27.34
CA VAL A 89 11.96 -17.31 -26.42
C VAL A 89 13.02 -18.19 -25.76
N LEU A 90 14.28 -17.78 -25.85
CA LEU A 90 15.37 -18.35 -25.06
C LEU A 90 15.35 -17.71 -23.68
N MET A 91 15.44 -18.50 -22.62
CA MET A 91 15.35 -18.04 -21.23
C MET A 91 16.39 -18.75 -20.35
N SER A 92 16.68 -18.21 -19.18
CA SER A 92 17.45 -18.88 -18.11
C SER A 92 16.53 -19.18 -16.92
N SER A 93 16.82 -20.21 -16.14
CA SER A 93 16.05 -20.55 -14.94
C SER A 93 16.93 -20.71 -13.71
N TYR A 94 16.49 -20.13 -12.59
CA TYR A 94 17.24 -20.05 -11.34
C TYR A 94 16.49 -20.68 -10.16
N SER A 95 17.27 -21.23 -9.20
CA SER A 95 16.81 -21.68 -7.89
C SER A 95 17.55 -21.02 -6.73
N TYR A 96 16.95 -21.08 -5.54
CA TYR A 96 17.40 -20.35 -4.34
C TYR A 96 17.51 -21.25 -3.10
N PRO A 97 18.30 -22.33 -3.12
CA PRO A 97 18.53 -23.14 -1.94
C PRO A 97 19.14 -22.29 -0.79
N PRO A 98 18.92 -22.66 0.49
CA PRO A 98 18.23 -23.85 0.97
C PRO A 98 16.70 -23.77 0.89
N SER A 99 16.12 -22.65 0.42
CA SER A 99 14.68 -22.58 0.18
C SER A 99 14.24 -23.56 -0.90
N THR A 100 12.94 -23.85 -0.96
CA THR A 100 12.35 -24.64 -2.05
C THR A 100 11.94 -23.78 -3.25
N ILE A 101 12.32 -22.50 -3.30
CA ILE A 101 12.03 -21.61 -4.44
C ILE A 101 12.89 -22.03 -5.63
N ARG A 102 12.23 -22.33 -6.75
CA ARG A 102 12.85 -22.80 -8.00
C ARG A 102 12.12 -22.21 -9.20
N ASP A 103 12.68 -22.48 -10.37
CA ASP A 103 12.05 -22.26 -11.67
C ASP A 103 11.77 -20.78 -11.99
N PHE A 104 12.59 -19.87 -11.46
CA PHE A 104 12.46 -18.45 -11.78
C PHE A 104 13.08 -18.17 -13.15
N THR A 105 12.23 -17.88 -14.14
CA THR A 105 12.66 -17.77 -15.53
C THR A 105 12.87 -16.32 -15.98
N MET A 106 14.01 -16.03 -16.61
CA MET A 106 14.35 -14.71 -17.13
C MET A 106 14.60 -14.79 -18.65
N PRO A 107 13.99 -13.91 -19.47
CA PRO A 107 14.17 -13.96 -20.91
C PRO A 107 15.60 -13.54 -21.28
N LEU A 108 16.28 -14.40 -22.05
CA LEU A 108 17.58 -14.10 -22.67
C LEU A 108 17.38 -13.42 -24.02
N ARG A 109 16.47 -13.97 -24.84
CA ARG A 109 16.16 -13.43 -26.17
C ARG A 109 14.77 -13.86 -26.63
N LYS A 110 13.92 -12.89 -27.01
CA LYS A 110 12.72 -13.16 -27.82
C LYS A 110 13.14 -13.27 -29.28
N MET A 111 12.75 -14.37 -29.94
CA MET A 111 12.99 -14.57 -31.37
C MET A 111 11.83 -13.96 -32.16
N ALA A 112 12.07 -12.79 -32.77
CA ALA A 112 11.10 -12.10 -33.62
C ALA A 112 11.42 -12.26 -35.11
N ASP A 113 12.71 -12.33 -35.46
CA ASP A 113 13.14 -12.47 -36.84
C ASP A 113 13.23 -13.95 -37.24
N LYS A 114 12.69 -14.28 -38.42
CA LYS A 114 12.75 -15.63 -39.02
C LYS A 114 13.82 -15.67 -40.11
N GLY A 115 14.31 -16.86 -40.42
CA GLY A 115 15.13 -17.08 -41.63
C GLY A 115 16.62 -16.71 -41.51
N LYS A 116 17.10 -16.31 -40.33
CA LYS A 116 18.51 -15.96 -40.11
C LYS A 116 19.01 -16.37 -38.72
N TRP A 117 20.30 -16.63 -38.63
CA TRP A 117 20.98 -16.85 -37.35
C TRP A 117 21.11 -15.54 -36.57
N LEU A 118 20.72 -15.58 -35.31
CA LEU A 118 20.85 -14.47 -34.38
C LEU A 118 21.87 -14.82 -33.30
N PRO A 119 22.95 -14.02 -33.13
CA PRO A 119 23.83 -14.19 -31.99
C PRO A 119 23.07 -13.81 -30.72
N VAL A 120 23.26 -14.61 -29.68
CA VAL A 120 22.78 -14.35 -28.32
C VAL A 120 23.97 -14.36 -27.38
N GLN A 121 24.07 -13.35 -26.53
CA GLN A 121 25.10 -13.28 -25.50
C GLN A 121 24.63 -12.39 -24.36
N GLY A 122 25.23 -12.56 -23.19
CA GLY A 122 24.96 -11.71 -22.03
C GLY A 122 25.58 -12.27 -20.76
N ASP A 123 25.34 -11.59 -19.64
CA ASP A 123 25.75 -12.03 -18.31
C ASP A 123 24.55 -12.60 -17.55
N LEU A 124 24.59 -13.89 -17.23
CA LEU A 124 23.55 -14.59 -16.49
C LEU A 124 23.49 -14.13 -15.02
N VAL A 125 24.55 -13.55 -14.48
CA VAL A 125 24.51 -12.89 -13.17
C VAL A 125 23.62 -11.65 -13.24
N ASP A 126 23.76 -10.81 -14.25
CA ASP A 126 22.92 -9.62 -14.38
C ASP A 126 21.49 -9.96 -14.79
N ILE A 127 21.31 -10.89 -15.73
CA ILE A 127 19.98 -11.31 -16.18
C ILE A 127 19.22 -12.05 -15.08
N GLY A 128 19.91 -12.80 -14.22
CA GLY A 128 19.32 -13.47 -13.07
C GLY A 128 18.93 -12.54 -11.92
N LYS A 129 19.18 -11.23 -12.02
CA LYS A 129 18.63 -10.24 -11.07
C LYS A 129 17.15 -10.08 -11.38
N ILE A 130 16.33 -10.30 -10.35
CA ILE A 130 14.88 -10.28 -10.52
C ILE A 130 14.38 -8.87 -10.29
N PRO A 131 13.60 -8.30 -11.23
CA PRO A 131 13.08 -6.94 -11.09
C PRO A 131 11.97 -6.82 -10.03
N ASP A 132 11.39 -7.93 -9.55
CA ASP A 132 10.19 -7.93 -8.70
C ASP A 132 10.43 -8.61 -7.33
N ILE A 133 11.38 -8.06 -6.56
CA ILE A 133 11.64 -8.47 -5.16
C ILE A 133 10.41 -8.16 -4.28
N GLY A 134 9.59 -7.17 -4.69
CA GLY A 134 8.39 -6.71 -3.99
C GLY A 134 7.28 -7.75 -3.82
N ARG A 135 7.35 -8.94 -4.43
CA ARG A 135 6.39 -10.04 -4.16
C ARG A 135 6.66 -10.79 -2.85
N TRP A 136 7.87 -10.68 -2.31
CA TRP A 136 8.29 -11.43 -1.14
C TRP A 136 8.25 -10.55 0.11
N GLU A 137 7.53 -11.00 1.14
CA GLU A 137 7.57 -10.34 2.44
C GLU A 137 8.93 -10.62 3.09
N TRP A 138 9.31 -11.90 3.18
CA TRP A 138 10.65 -12.31 3.63
C TRP A 138 11.19 -13.46 2.80
N GLY A 139 12.44 -13.30 2.37
CA GLY A 139 13.13 -14.30 1.56
C GLY A 139 12.84 -14.11 0.09
N GLY A 140 13.81 -13.51 -0.59
CA GLY A 140 13.77 -13.24 -2.02
C GLY A 140 15.07 -13.65 -2.71
N PRO A 141 15.11 -13.49 -4.03
CA PRO A 141 16.15 -14.07 -4.89
C PRO A 141 17.57 -13.52 -4.74
N ASP A 142 17.76 -12.45 -3.98
CA ASP A 142 19.09 -11.89 -3.70
C ASP A 142 19.86 -12.65 -2.61
N ASN A 143 19.26 -13.67 -2.00
CA ASN A 143 19.87 -14.44 -0.91
C ASN A 143 20.71 -15.62 -1.40
N GLY A 144 21.18 -15.58 -2.64
CA GLY A 144 22.00 -16.63 -3.23
C GLY A 144 21.22 -17.47 -4.22
N ARG A 145 21.74 -17.54 -5.45
CA ARG A 145 21.03 -18.11 -6.59
C ARG A 145 21.91 -19.02 -7.41
N TYR A 146 21.27 -20.03 -7.97
CA TYR A 146 21.92 -21.00 -8.82
C TYR A 146 21.22 -21.05 -10.16
N LEU A 147 21.97 -20.97 -11.24
CA LEU A 147 21.49 -21.29 -12.57
C LEU A 147 21.31 -22.81 -12.66
N ASP A 148 20.08 -23.25 -12.92
CA ASP A 148 19.76 -24.67 -13.04
C ASP A 148 19.75 -25.14 -14.50
N ARG A 149 19.30 -24.27 -15.41
CA ARG A 149 19.07 -24.62 -16.81
C ARG A 149 18.88 -23.39 -17.69
N VAL A 150 19.05 -23.60 -18.99
CA VAL A 150 18.60 -22.70 -20.06
C VAL A 150 17.33 -23.30 -20.66
N LEU A 151 16.37 -22.46 -21.00
CA LEU A 151 15.04 -22.86 -21.47
C LEU A 151 14.80 -22.34 -22.88
N VAL A 152 14.02 -23.11 -23.63
CA VAL A 152 13.39 -22.67 -24.87
C VAL A 152 11.89 -22.75 -24.65
N ARG A 153 11.24 -21.58 -24.60
CA ARG A 153 9.79 -21.47 -24.56
C ARG A 153 9.25 -21.30 -25.96
N LEU A 154 8.37 -22.21 -26.38
CA LEU A 154 7.67 -22.17 -27.67
C LEU A 154 6.22 -21.77 -27.40
N ASN A 155 5.71 -20.76 -28.11
CA ASN A 155 4.38 -20.19 -27.92
C ASN A 155 3.62 -20.09 -29.24
N GLY A 156 2.30 -20.23 -29.19
CA GLY A 156 1.42 -20.07 -30.35
C GLY A 156 0.00 -20.52 -30.04
N GLN A 157 -0.84 -20.52 -31.06
CA GLN A 157 -2.20 -21.06 -31.04
C GLN A 157 -2.20 -22.53 -31.47
N LYS A 158 -3.35 -23.20 -31.30
CA LYS A 158 -3.53 -24.57 -31.81
C LYS A 158 -3.29 -24.62 -33.32
N GLY A 159 -2.42 -25.54 -33.74
CA GLY A 159 -2.00 -25.73 -35.12
C GLY A 159 -0.76 -24.92 -35.51
N ASP A 160 -0.29 -24.00 -34.67
CA ASP A 160 0.93 -23.25 -34.98
C ASP A 160 2.15 -24.16 -34.99
N ARG A 161 2.98 -24.00 -36.03
CA ARG A 161 4.26 -24.68 -36.15
C ARG A 161 5.37 -23.79 -35.61
N VAL A 162 6.32 -24.37 -34.89
CA VAL A 162 7.54 -23.67 -34.43
C VAL A 162 8.74 -24.54 -34.71
N VAL A 163 9.67 -24.02 -35.51
CA VAL A 163 10.93 -24.68 -35.87
C VAL A 163 12.08 -23.83 -35.36
N ILE A 164 12.85 -24.35 -34.42
CA ILE A 164 14.00 -23.66 -33.82
C ILE A 164 15.28 -24.46 -34.03
N TYR A 165 16.38 -23.75 -34.28
CA TYR A 165 17.72 -24.30 -34.29
C TYR A 165 18.59 -23.58 -33.24
N LEU A 166 19.46 -24.33 -32.57
CA LEU A 166 20.43 -23.84 -31.58
C LEU A 166 21.82 -24.31 -31.97
N ASP A 167 22.80 -23.41 -31.90
CA ASP A 167 24.20 -23.71 -32.21
C ASP A 167 25.17 -22.87 -31.37
N ASP A 168 26.44 -23.28 -31.29
CA ASP A 168 27.55 -22.55 -30.62
C ASP A 168 27.21 -22.12 -29.16
N PHE A 169 26.43 -22.92 -28.43
CA PHE A 169 25.95 -22.51 -27.11
C PHE A 169 26.97 -22.80 -26.02
N LYS A 170 27.48 -21.74 -25.38
CA LYS A 170 28.51 -21.79 -24.34
C LYS A 170 28.13 -20.93 -23.14
N ILE A 171 28.49 -21.40 -21.95
CA ILE A 171 28.44 -20.64 -20.70
C ILE A 171 29.81 -20.73 -20.04
N GLU A 172 30.42 -19.60 -19.74
CA GLU A 172 31.73 -19.55 -19.10
C GLU A 172 31.88 -18.37 -18.16
N GLY A 173 32.79 -18.50 -17.19
CA GLY A 173 33.13 -17.40 -16.31
C GLY A 173 33.87 -17.82 -15.06
N GLU A 174 33.89 -16.90 -14.11
CA GLU A 174 34.50 -17.10 -12.79
C GLU A 174 33.41 -16.94 -11.74
N VAL A 175 33.09 -18.04 -11.07
CA VAL A 175 32.01 -18.13 -10.09
C VAL A 175 32.56 -18.54 -8.72
N PRO A 176 31.88 -18.27 -7.60
CA PRO A 176 32.28 -18.77 -6.30
C PRO A 176 32.42 -20.30 -6.27
N ALA A 177 33.39 -20.80 -5.51
CA ALA A 177 33.54 -22.23 -5.26
C ALA A 177 32.24 -22.74 -4.61
N ARG A 178 31.66 -23.81 -5.16
CA ARG A 178 30.28 -24.22 -4.79
C ARG A 178 30.11 -24.46 -3.29
N ALA A 179 31.07 -25.13 -2.65
CA ALA A 179 31.02 -25.43 -1.22
C ALA A 179 30.99 -24.15 -0.36
N GLU A 180 31.88 -23.21 -0.65
CA GLU A 180 31.94 -21.91 0.03
C GLU A 180 30.71 -21.06 -0.27
N TYR A 181 30.24 -21.09 -1.52
CA TYR A 181 29.01 -20.41 -1.90
C TYR A 181 27.82 -20.96 -1.14
N THR A 182 27.72 -22.28 -0.97
CA THR A 182 26.62 -22.91 -0.24
C THR A 182 26.63 -22.49 1.23
N LYS A 183 27.80 -22.40 1.87
CA LYS A 183 27.94 -21.88 3.24
C LYS A 183 27.47 -20.43 3.33
N GLU A 184 27.93 -19.59 2.40
CA GLU A 184 27.59 -18.17 2.37
C GLU A 184 26.09 -17.94 2.12
N VAL A 185 25.50 -18.67 1.18
CA VAL A 185 24.06 -18.66 0.92
C VAL A 185 23.27 -19.12 2.14
N ASN A 186 23.68 -20.19 2.82
CA ASN A 186 23.04 -20.63 4.07
C ASN A 186 23.12 -19.55 5.16
N ARG A 187 24.24 -18.82 5.26
CA ARG A 187 24.43 -17.69 6.17
C ARG A 187 23.48 -16.53 5.82
N ARG A 188 23.36 -16.16 4.54
CA ARG A 188 22.43 -15.13 4.06
C ARG A 188 20.96 -15.49 4.31
N TRP A 189 20.59 -16.76 4.17
CA TRP A 189 19.24 -17.26 4.44
C TRP A 189 18.89 -17.43 5.92
N ALA A 190 19.87 -17.51 6.83
CA ALA A 190 19.59 -17.79 8.25
C ALA A 190 18.68 -16.72 8.91
N PRO A 191 18.95 -15.41 8.78
CA PRO A 191 18.09 -14.38 9.35
C PRO A 191 16.67 -14.38 8.77
N ILE A 192 16.51 -14.77 7.50
CA ILE A 192 15.20 -14.86 6.85
C ILE A 192 14.39 -16.01 7.42
N ARG A 193 15.01 -17.20 7.54
CA ARG A 193 14.35 -18.36 8.14
C ARG A 193 13.93 -18.06 9.57
N GLU A 194 14.78 -17.41 10.35
CA GLU A 194 14.45 -16.98 11.71
C GLU A 194 13.22 -16.05 11.74
N LYS A 195 13.15 -15.04 10.87
CA LYS A 195 11.98 -14.16 10.75
C LYS A 195 10.71 -14.94 10.41
N VAL A 196 10.77 -15.81 9.41
CA VAL A 196 9.64 -16.66 8.98
C VAL A 196 9.20 -17.59 10.10
N GLU A 197 10.13 -18.24 10.80
CA GLU A 197 9.85 -19.13 11.92
C GLU A 197 9.20 -18.41 13.09
N LYS A 198 9.73 -17.23 13.45
CA LYS A 198 9.18 -16.38 14.52
C LYS A 198 7.75 -15.97 14.21
N GLN A 199 7.46 -15.51 13.00
CA GLN A 199 6.10 -15.13 12.62
C GLN A 199 5.15 -16.33 12.55
N ALA A 200 5.60 -17.45 11.97
CA ALA A 200 4.81 -18.66 11.93
C ALA A 200 4.46 -19.20 13.33
N ALA A 201 5.37 -19.07 14.30
CA ALA A 201 5.12 -19.38 15.69
C ALA A 201 4.04 -18.48 16.30
N LYS A 202 4.09 -17.16 16.03
CA LYS A 202 3.05 -16.21 16.46
C LYS A 202 1.67 -16.59 15.91
N TRP A 203 1.57 -16.86 14.62
CA TRP A 203 0.30 -17.27 14.00
C TRP A 203 -0.23 -18.58 14.56
N ARG A 204 0.63 -19.58 14.78
CA ARG A 204 0.23 -20.84 15.42
C ARG A 204 -0.31 -20.62 16.82
N ALA A 205 0.36 -19.81 17.64
CA ALA A 205 -0.09 -19.47 18.98
C ALA A 205 -1.44 -18.73 18.97
N SER A 206 -1.64 -17.78 18.03
CA SER A 206 -2.93 -17.11 17.87
C SER A 206 -4.03 -18.09 17.45
N LEU A 207 -3.78 -18.94 16.45
CA LEU A 207 -4.75 -19.95 15.99
C LEU A 207 -5.11 -20.95 17.10
N GLU A 208 -4.15 -21.37 17.92
CA GLU A 208 -4.40 -22.26 19.05
C GLU A 208 -5.23 -21.59 20.13
N LYS A 209 -4.87 -20.36 20.54
CA LYS A 209 -5.61 -19.57 21.51
C LYS A 209 -7.06 -19.31 21.04
N ASN A 210 -7.23 -18.95 19.78
CA ASN A 210 -8.54 -18.66 19.20
C ASN A 210 -9.38 -19.94 19.02
N ALA A 211 -8.78 -21.06 18.57
CA ALA A 211 -9.46 -22.34 18.49
C ALA A 211 -10.06 -22.74 19.85
N LYS A 212 -9.21 -22.73 20.90
CA LYS A 212 -9.62 -23.09 22.26
C LYS A 212 -10.75 -22.21 22.76
N TYR A 213 -10.61 -20.89 22.62
CA TYR A 213 -11.66 -19.96 23.07
C TYR A 213 -13.00 -20.20 22.36
N ILE A 214 -12.98 -20.45 21.05
CA ILE A 214 -14.20 -20.68 20.26
C ILE A 214 -14.81 -22.04 20.59
N GLU A 215 -13.98 -23.07 20.79
CA GLU A 215 -14.42 -24.41 21.22
C GLU A 215 -15.11 -24.36 22.59
N ASP A 216 -14.58 -23.58 23.54
CA ASP A 216 -15.10 -23.43 24.90
C ASP A 216 -16.42 -22.64 24.98
N ILE A 217 -16.82 -21.92 23.92
CA ILE A 217 -18.09 -21.19 23.89
C ILE A 217 -19.27 -22.16 23.78
N ASN A 218 -20.18 -22.14 24.76
CA ASN A 218 -21.48 -22.82 24.64
C ASN A 218 -22.42 -22.00 23.73
N ALA A 219 -22.67 -22.49 22.52
CA ALA A 219 -23.51 -21.81 21.54
C ALA A 219 -24.85 -22.55 21.42
N ASP A 220 -25.92 -21.97 22.00
CA ASP A 220 -27.25 -22.60 22.01
C ASP A 220 -28.18 -22.07 20.90
N ALA A 221 -27.86 -20.92 20.31
CA ALA A 221 -28.62 -20.33 19.20
C ALA A 221 -28.08 -20.80 17.83
N GLU A 222 -28.97 -21.12 16.88
CA GLU A 222 -28.61 -21.66 15.55
C GLU A 222 -27.57 -20.80 14.81
N PHE A 223 -27.73 -19.47 14.84
CA PHE A 223 -26.76 -18.56 14.24
C PHE A 223 -25.39 -18.57 14.94
N ALA A 224 -25.36 -18.66 16.28
CA ALA A 224 -24.12 -18.77 17.05
C ALA A 224 -23.39 -20.09 16.75
N ILE A 225 -24.15 -21.18 16.59
CA ILE A 225 -23.62 -22.49 16.18
C ILE A 225 -22.98 -22.39 14.80
N GLN A 226 -23.64 -21.72 13.85
CA GLN A 226 -23.11 -21.54 12.51
C GLN A 226 -21.83 -20.69 12.49
N VAL A 227 -21.79 -19.55 13.19
CA VAL A 227 -20.59 -18.70 13.30
C VAL A 227 -19.43 -19.47 13.93
N LYS A 228 -19.69 -20.23 15.01
CA LYS A 228 -18.69 -21.11 15.66
C LYS A 228 -18.14 -22.14 14.67
N LYS A 229 -19.02 -22.83 13.94
CA LYS A 229 -18.65 -23.86 12.95
C LYS A 229 -17.79 -23.29 11.83
N GLU A 230 -18.18 -22.14 11.26
CA GLU A 230 -17.44 -21.49 10.18
C GLU A 230 -16.05 -21.02 10.63
N ALA A 231 -15.94 -20.43 11.82
CA ALA A 231 -14.67 -19.98 12.37
C ALA A 231 -13.69 -21.15 12.56
N LEU A 232 -14.15 -22.26 13.15
CA LEU A 232 -13.34 -23.46 13.34
C LEU A 232 -12.93 -24.12 12.01
N ALA A 233 -13.80 -24.10 11.00
CA ALA A 233 -13.53 -24.68 9.69
C ALA A 233 -12.39 -23.97 8.92
N LYS A 234 -12.12 -22.68 9.20
CA LYS A 234 -11.01 -21.93 8.58
C LYS A 234 -9.63 -22.34 9.12
N ILE A 235 -9.55 -22.76 10.39
CA ILE A 235 -8.29 -22.99 11.11
C ILE A 235 -7.38 -24.03 10.45
N PRO A 236 -7.86 -25.22 10.01
CA PRO A 236 -7.01 -26.22 9.36
C PRO A 236 -6.34 -25.70 8.09
N GLY A 237 -7.07 -24.93 7.27
CA GLY A 237 -6.54 -24.33 6.04
C GLY A 237 -5.40 -23.35 6.30
N LEU A 238 -5.53 -22.53 7.35
CA LEU A 238 -4.48 -21.60 7.78
C LEU A 238 -3.26 -22.34 8.30
N ARG A 239 -3.45 -23.38 9.13
CA ARG A 239 -2.36 -24.24 9.63
C ARG A 239 -1.58 -24.89 8.48
N ALA A 240 -2.27 -25.38 7.45
CA ALA A 240 -1.65 -25.97 6.27
C ALA A 240 -0.77 -24.96 5.51
N ARG A 241 -1.26 -23.73 5.32
CA ARG A 241 -0.48 -22.64 4.68
C ARG A 241 0.78 -22.28 5.47
N ILE A 242 0.66 -22.15 6.79
CA ILE A 242 1.81 -21.90 7.69
C ILE A 242 2.85 -23.02 7.54
N LYS A 243 2.42 -24.29 7.46
CA LYS A 243 3.31 -25.43 7.25
C LYS A 243 4.04 -25.34 5.91
N THR A 244 3.36 -24.97 4.83
CA THR A 244 3.97 -24.76 3.51
C THR A 244 5.04 -23.68 3.57
N ILE A 245 4.75 -22.53 4.19
CA ILE A 245 5.71 -21.42 4.35
C ILE A 245 6.96 -21.88 5.10
N LEU A 246 6.79 -22.58 6.22
CA LEU A 246 7.92 -23.09 6.99
C LEU A 246 8.76 -24.10 6.22
N SER A 247 8.13 -25.00 5.46
CA SER A 247 8.85 -25.96 4.62
C SER A 247 9.66 -25.28 3.52
N ARG A 248 9.18 -24.13 3.01
CA ARG A 248 9.87 -23.32 2.01
C ARG A 248 10.98 -22.46 2.60
N GLY A 249 10.84 -22.00 3.85
CA GLY A 249 11.78 -21.07 4.51
C GLY A 249 11.73 -19.63 3.99
N ALA A 250 10.67 -19.28 3.26
CA ALA A 250 10.43 -17.96 2.66
C ALA A 250 8.93 -17.71 2.55
N MET A 251 8.51 -16.45 2.46
CA MET A 251 7.11 -16.05 2.53
C MET A 251 6.81 -14.89 1.58
N SER A 252 5.78 -15.05 0.75
CA SER A 252 5.27 -13.95 -0.09
C SER A 252 4.36 -13.02 0.70
N ILE A 253 4.24 -11.76 0.25
CA ILE A 253 3.30 -10.77 0.82
C ILE A 253 1.88 -11.32 0.81
N LYS A 254 1.48 -11.94 -0.30
CA LYS A 254 0.14 -12.54 -0.45
C LYS A 254 -0.14 -13.64 0.58
N GLU A 255 0.83 -14.51 0.86
CA GLU A 255 0.65 -15.57 1.85
C GLU A 255 0.61 -15.02 3.27
N PHE A 256 1.43 -14.02 3.57
CA PHE A 256 1.36 -13.29 4.83
C PHE A 256 -0.03 -12.71 5.04
N GLN A 257 -0.51 -11.93 4.08
CA GLN A 257 -1.86 -11.35 4.10
C GLN A 257 -2.91 -12.43 4.27
N GLN A 258 -2.90 -13.50 3.47
CA GLN A 258 -3.90 -14.57 3.57
C GLN A 258 -3.97 -15.23 4.96
N ILE A 259 -2.84 -15.43 5.63
CA ILE A 259 -2.84 -16.01 6.97
C ILE A 259 -3.27 -14.99 8.01
N ASP A 260 -2.71 -13.78 7.94
CA ASP A 260 -2.98 -12.71 8.90
C ASP A 260 -4.45 -12.30 8.88
N ASN A 261 -5.02 -12.15 7.68
CA ASN A 261 -6.43 -11.86 7.46
C ASN A 261 -7.32 -13.00 7.96
N GLY A 262 -6.93 -14.26 7.68
CA GLY A 262 -7.67 -15.41 8.16
C GLY A 262 -7.71 -15.52 9.68
N ILE A 263 -6.65 -15.09 10.37
CA ILE A 263 -6.60 -15.01 11.83
C ILE A 263 -7.49 -13.86 12.33
N LYS A 264 -7.40 -12.69 11.72
CA LYS A 264 -8.24 -11.52 12.05
C LYS A 264 -9.73 -11.82 11.86
N ASP A 265 -10.11 -12.56 10.82
CA ASP A 265 -11.46 -13.05 10.60
C ASP A 265 -11.95 -13.91 11.78
N ILE A 266 -11.11 -14.83 12.27
CA ILE A 266 -11.43 -15.70 13.41
C ILE A 266 -11.59 -14.85 14.68
N GLU A 267 -10.73 -13.85 14.87
CA GLU A 267 -10.85 -12.89 15.98
C GLU A 267 -12.12 -12.04 15.86
N GLY A 268 -12.57 -11.69 14.65
CA GLY A 268 -13.87 -11.07 14.42
C GLY A 268 -15.03 -12.00 14.83
N SER A 269 -14.99 -13.27 14.41
CA SER A 269 -15.99 -14.27 14.83
C SER A 269 -16.05 -14.45 16.35
N LYS A 270 -14.92 -14.30 17.04
CA LYS A 270 -14.86 -14.32 18.50
C LYS A 270 -15.72 -13.22 19.14
N HIS A 271 -15.62 -11.99 18.64
CA HIS A 271 -16.41 -10.86 19.13
C HIS A 271 -17.89 -11.02 18.81
N ASN A 272 -18.20 -11.57 17.62
CA ASN A 272 -19.57 -11.95 17.25
C ASN A 272 -20.20 -12.89 18.29
N LEU A 273 -19.48 -13.97 18.63
CA LEU A 273 -19.96 -14.96 19.59
C LEU A 273 -20.13 -14.37 20.99
N ALA A 274 -19.16 -13.59 21.48
CA ALA A 274 -19.25 -12.96 22.80
C ALA A 274 -20.46 -12.03 22.93
N THR A 275 -20.75 -11.23 21.90
CA THR A 275 -21.91 -10.33 21.90
C THR A 275 -23.22 -11.12 21.88
N GLN A 276 -23.32 -12.18 21.09
CA GLN A 276 -24.52 -13.01 21.04
C GLN A 276 -24.83 -13.68 22.37
N LEU A 277 -23.81 -14.16 23.09
CA LEU A 277 -23.99 -14.69 24.44
C LEU A 277 -24.57 -13.64 25.41
N LEU A 278 -24.15 -12.37 25.28
CA LEU A 278 -24.69 -11.26 26.09
C LEU A 278 -26.14 -10.91 25.73
N LEU A 279 -26.56 -11.20 24.50
CA LEU A 279 -27.92 -10.97 24.02
C LEU A 279 -28.85 -12.16 24.25
N ALA A 280 -28.30 -13.35 24.52
CA ALA A 280 -29.09 -14.55 24.80
C ALA A 280 -30.09 -14.28 25.95
N GLY A 281 -31.37 -14.55 25.68
CA GLY A 281 -32.47 -14.31 26.64
C GLY A 281 -32.97 -12.86 26.75
N LYS A 282 -32.44 -11.91 25.94
CA LYS A 282 -32.88 -10.50 25.94
C LYS A 282 -33.74 -10.18 24.70
N SER A 283 -35.01 -10.57 24.73
CA SER A 283 -35.96 -10.42 23.59
C SER A 283 -36.38 -8.98 23.27
N ASN A 284 -36.16 -8.02 24.18
CA ASN A 284 -36.72 -6.67 24.09
C ASN A 284 -35.73 -5.61 23.57
N ILE A 285 -34.52 -6.00 23.20
CA ILE A 285 -33.52 -5.07 22.67
C ILE A 285 -33.76 -4.87 21.17
N LYS A 286 -34.10 -3.64 20.78
CA LYS A 286 -34.25 -3.27 19.37
C LYS A 286 -32.94 -2.81 18.73
N LEU A 287 -32.17 -2.01 19.47
CA LEU A 287 -30.86 -1.48 19.03
C LEU A 287 -29.78 -1.94 20.00
N VAL A 288 -28.72 -2.53 19.46
CA VAL A 288 -27.52 -2.91 20.19
C VAL A 288 -26.42 -1.92 19.81
N VAL A 289 -25.84 -1.27 20.81
CA VAL A 289 -24.72 -0.34 20.62
C VAL A 289 -23.44 -0.97 21.11
N THR A 290 -22.43 -0.98 20.25
CA THR A 290 -21.09 -1.44 20.58
C THR A 290 -20.08 -0.33 20.31
N THR A 291 -18.98 -0.35 21.06
CA THR A 291 -17.86 0.58 20.91
C THR A 291 -16.61 -0.19 20.51
N LEU A 292 -15.74 0.45 19.72
CA LEU A 292 -14.55 -0.16 19.16
C LEU A 292 -13.45 0.88 18.93
N SER A 293 -12.22 0.39 18.75
CA SER A 293 -11.14 1.23 18.21
C SER A 293 -11.51 1.64 16.77
N PRO A 294 -11.52 2.94 16.43
CA PRO A 294 -11.81 3.40 15.08
C PRO A 294 -10.77 2.91 14.07
N ILE A 295 -9.48 2.99 14.44
CA ILE A 295 -8.39 2.42 13.64
C ILE A 295 -8.27 0.94 13.98
N SER A 296 -8.66 0.08 13.04
CA SER A 296 -8.62 -1.37 13.18
C SER A 296 -8.39 -2.03 11.83
N SER A 297 -7.70 -3.16 11.84
CA SER A 297 -7.54 -4.01 10.65
C SER A 297 -8.75 -4.91 10.36
N LEU A 298 -9.76 -4.91 11.23
CA LEU A 298 -11.00 -5.67 11.06
C LEU A 298 -12.04 -4.77 10.36
N PRO A 299 -12.53 -5.14 9.16
CA PRO A 299 -13.57 -4.38 8.48
C PRO A 299 -14.90 -4.53 9.24
N VAL A 300 -15.53 -3.41 9.57
CA VAL A 300 -16.88 -3.37 10.15
C VAL A 300 -17.90 -3.43 9.01
N LEU A 301 -18.46 -4.62 8.76
CA LEU A 301 -19.43 -4.85 7.69
C LEU A 301 -20.87 -4.62 8.16
N THR A 302 -21.80 -4.59 7.20
CA THR A 302 -23.23 -4.43 7.46
C THR A 302 -23.84 -5.58 8.24
N THR A 303 -23.17 -6.72 8.39
CA THR A 303 -23.66 -7.88 9.16
C THR A 303 -22.61 -8.36 10.17
N GLY A 304 -23.07 -8.99 11.26
CA GLY A 304 -22.24 -9.40 12.41
C GLY A 304 -22.30 -8.41 13.58
N PHE A 305 -21.52 -8.65 14.63
CA PHE A 305 -21.35 -7.78 15.80
C PHE A 305 -19.88 -7.40 15.98
N TYR A 306 -19.58 -6.11 15.88
CA TYR A 306 -18.23 -5.59 15.98
C TYR A 306 -18.03 -4.83 17.29
N GLY A 307 -16.84 -4.92 17.88
CA GLY A 307 -16.52 -4.21 19.12
C GLY A 307 -17.10 -4.86 20.37
N THR A 308 -17.25 -4.05 21.43
CA THR A 308 -17.77 -4.48 22.74
C THR A 308 -19.04 -3.71 23.07
N MET A 309 -20.08 -4.41 23.54
CA MET A 309 -21.30 -3.77 24.03
C MET A 309 -20.97 -2.75 25.12
N GLY A 310 -21.41 -1.52 24.94
CA GLY A 310 -21.11 -0.45 25.89
C GLY A 310 -21.71 0.89 25.46
N SER A 311 -21.97 1.73 26.45
CA SER A 311 -22.54 3.08 26.27
C SER A 311 -21.52 4.19 26.58
N LYS A 312 -20.22 3.86 26.58
CA LYS A 312 -19.14 4.81 26.93
C LYS A 312 -18.06 4.81 25.87
N LEU A 313 -17.83 5.97 25.27
CA LEU A 313 -16.66 6.28 24.43
C LEU A 313 -15.66 7.04 25.29
N SER A 314 -14.39 6.64 25.25
CA SER A 314 -13.31 7.29 26.00
C SER A 314 -12.18 7.62 25.04
N VAL A 315 -11.82 8.89 25.01
CA VAL A 315 -10.89 9.50 24.05
C VAL A 315 -9.87 10.31 24.83
N THR A 316 -8.60 10.26 24.44
CA THR A 316 -7.53 11.08 25.04
C THR A 316 -6.81 11.80 23.92
N ALA A 317 -6.70 13.12 24.03
CA ALA A 317 -6.12 13.95 22.98
C ALA A 317 -5.40 15.17 23.55
N ALA A 318 -4.39 15.65 22.84
CA ALA A 318 -3.69 16.89 23.11
C ALA A 318 -4.50 18.11 22.64
N GLN A 319 -4.09 19.29 23.10
CA GLN A 319 -4.66 20.55 22.65
C GLN A 319 -4.37 20.76 21.16
N GLY A 320 -5.41 21.08 20.36
CA GLY A 320 -5.29 21.30 18.92
C GLY A 320 -5.34 20.03 18.05
N GLU A 321 -5.44 18.84 18.66
CA GLU A 321 -5.49 17.55 17.96
C GLU A 321 -6.89 17.21 17.43
N TYR A 322 -6.93 16.39 16.38
CA TYR A 322 -8.14 15.72 15.89
C TYR A 322 -8.06 14.25 16.30
N GLU A 323 -8.90 13.82 17.23
CA GLU A 323 -8.84 12.44 17.74
C GLU A 323 -10.14 11.67 17.40
N PRO A 324 -10.04 10.48 16.79
CA PRO A 324 -11.20 9.71 16.37
C PRO A 324 -11.77 8.82 17.49
N ALA A 325 -13.06 8.53 17.39
CA ALA A 325 -13.76 7.48 18.12
C ALA A 325 -14.78 6.81 17.21
N SER A 326 -15.19 5.58 17.52
CA SER A 326 -16.24 4.91 16.73
C SER A 326 -17.14 4.04 17.57
N PHE A 327 -18.40 3.93 17.13
CA PHE A 327 -19.38 3.01 17.64
C PHE A 327 -20.20 2.41 16.49
N VAL A 328 -20.82 1.26 16.75
CA VAL A 328 -21.70 0.57 15.80
C VAL A 328 -23.07 0.44 16.43
N VAL A 329 -24.10 0.72 15.63
CA VAL A 329 -25.49 0.42 15.95
C VAL A 329 -25.89 -0.80 15.14
N HIS A 330 -26.21 -1.88 15.83
CA HIS A 330 -26.83 -3.07 15.24
C HIS A 330 -28.34 -3.04 15.51
N ALA A 331 -29.13 -3.13 14.45
CA ALA A 331 -30.58 -3.07 14.51
C ALA A 331 -31.16 -4.50 14.56
N MET A 332 -31.52 -4.98 15.76
CA MET A 332 -32.18 -6.30 15.90
C MET A 332 -33.54 -6.34 15.19
N GLN A 333 -34.21 -5.20 15.18
CA GLN A 333 -35.36 -4.91 14.34
C GLN A 333 -34.99 -3.70 13.49
N GLY A 334 -35.38 -3.69 12.22
CA GLY A 334 -35.06 -2.59 11.32
C GLY A 334 -35.56 -1.26 11.89
N THR A 335 -34.74 -0.21 11.77
CA THR A 335 -35.08 1.12 12.27
C THR A 335 -34.98 2.16 11.16
N LYS A 336 -35.91 3.10 11.17
CA LYS A 336 -36.02 4.18 10.18
C LYS A 336 -35.59 5.53 10.73
N ALA A 337 -34.90 6.28 9.88
CA ALA A 337 -34.45 7.65 10.14
C ALA A 337 -33.83 7.81 11.54
N LEU A 338 -32.84 6.98 11.86
CA LEU A 338 -32.05 7.10 13.09
C LEU A 338 -31.17 8.35 12.99
N ALA A 339 -31.51 9.37 13.77
CA ALA A 339 -30.72 10.58 13.95
C ALA A 339 -29.63 10.37 15.01
N VAL A 340 -28.46 10.96 14.78
CA VAL A 340 -27.31 10.90 15.68
C VAL A 340 -26.78 12.32 15.93
N GLU A 341 -26.70 12.73 17.19
CA GLU A 341 -26.31 14.09 17.56
C GLU A 341 -25.35 14.11 18.75
N ALA A 342 -24.31 14.95 18.68
CA ALA A 342 -23.44 15.25 19.82
C ALA A 342 -23.99 16.41 20.66
N SER A 343 -23.81 16.32 21.98
CA SER A 343 -23.89 17.48 22.87
C SER A 343 -22.53 18.14 23.03
N ASP A 344 -22.52 19.36 23.57
CA ASP A 344 -21.30 19.96 24.11
C ASP A 344 -20.59 19.01 25.09
N LEU A 345 -19.25 19.05 25.10
CA LEU A 345 -18.43 18.43 26.13
C LEU A 345 -18.18 19.45 27.24
N LYS A 346 -18.42 19.04 28.49
CA LYS A 346 -18.33 19.94 29.65
C LYS A 346 -17.33 19.45 30.67
N GLN A 347 -16.53 20.37 31.19
CA GLN A 347 -15.64 20.20 32.35
C GLN A 347 -15.87 21.38 33.31
N GLY A 348 -16.78 21.20 34.27
CA GLY A 348 -17.19 22.31 35.14
C GLY A 348 -17.77 23.47 34.32
N LYS A 349 -17.09 24.62 34.31
CA LYS A 349 -17.47 25.80 33.52
C LYS A 349 -16.88 25.81 32.11
N ASN A 350 -15.90 24.96 31.82
CA ASN A 350 -15.26 24.89 30.50
C ASN A 350 -16.13 24.08 29.55
N VAL A 351 -16.28 24.57 28.32
CA VAL A 351 -17.12 23.94 27.29
C VAL A 351 -16.31 23.80 26.00
N ILE A 352 -16.33 22.60 25.44
CA ILE A 352 -15.97 22.37 24.03
C ILE A 352 -17.30 22.18 23.30
N PRO A 353 -17.66 23.07 22.35
CA PRO A 353 -18.98 23.07 21.75
C PRO A 353 -19.17 21.84 20.85
N ALA A 354 -20.42 21.41 20.66
CA ALA A 354 -20.76 20.28 19.79
C ALA A 354 -20.24 20.45 18.35
N SER A 355 -20.05 21.68 17.86
CA SER A 355 -19.45 21.97 16.55
C SER A 355 -18.00 21.51 16.38
N ASN A 356 -17.32 21.15 17.47
CA ASN A 356 -15.98 20.54 17.47
C ASN A 356 -16.03 19.01 17.37
N ILE A 357 -17.23 18.42 17.31
CA ILE A 357 -17.45 16.98 17.18
C ILE A 357 -18.13 16.75 15.84
N ASP A 358 -17.37 16.22 14.89
CA ASP A 358 -17.92 15.76 13.61
C ASP A 358 -18.36 14.30 13.73
N ILE A 359 -19.51 13.95 13.16
CA ILE A 359 -20.03 12.57 13.14
C ILE A 359 -20.39 12.21 11.71
N LYS A 360 -19.87 11.07 11.24
CA LYS A 360 -20.09 10.55 9.89
C LYS A 360 -20.62 9.13 9.94
N ALA A 361 -21.53 8.79 9.03
CA ALA A 361 -21.91 7.41 8.76
C ALA A 361 -20.81 6.76 7.91
N VAL A 362 -20.28 5.61 8.35
CA VAL A 362 -19.32 4.85 7.54
C VAL A 362 -20.07 3.97 6.55
N LYS A 363 -19.85 4.19 5.26
CA LYS A 363 -20.52 3.46 4.19
C LYS A 363 -19.76 2.19 3.84
N CYS A 364 -20.48 1.08 3.88
CA CYS A 364 -20.08 -0.15 3.23
C CYS A 364 -20.57 -0.16 1.78
N TRP A 365 -19.70 -0.47 0.82
CA TRP A 365 -20.01 -0.53 -0.62
C TRP A 365 -19.09 -1.53 -1.34
N TYR A 366 -19.46 -1.94 -2.55
CA TYR A 366 -18.73 -2.99 -3.27
C TYR A 366 -17.47 -2.47 -3.94
N GLN A 367 -16.33 -3.07 -3.62
CA GLN A 367 -15.03 -2.79 -4.23
C GLN A 367 -14.47 -4.07 -4.88
N ALA A 368 -13.40 -3.94 -5.67
CA ALA A 368 -12.71 -5.08 -6.25
C ALA A 368 -12.09 -5.98 -5.17
N GLY A 369 -11.92 -7.28 -5.46
CA GLY A 369 -11.67 -8.30 -4.43
C GLY A 369 -10.39 -8.17 -3.60
N THR A 370 -9.50 -7.25 -3.94
CA THR A 370 -8.23 -6.94 -3.28
C THR A 370 -8.32 -5.76 -2.32
N ALA A 371 -9.31 -4.88 -2.49
CA ALA A 371 -10.01 -4.29 -1.36
C ALA A 371 -9.13 -3.69 -0.24
N TRP A 372 -9.56 -4.13 0.93
CA TRP A 372 -8.92 -4.07 2.24
C TRP A 372 -7.40 -4.33 2.32
N TYR A 373 -6.75 -4.87 1.29
CA TYR A 373 -5.36 -5.37 1.37
C TYR A 373 -4.40 -4.84 0.32
N ASN A 374 -4.88 -4.51 -0.88
CA ASN A 374 -4.00 -4.15 -2.00
C ASN A 374 -4.74 -3.35 -3.08
N ILE A 375 -3.94 -2.69 -3.92
CA ILE A 375 -4.36 -1.88 -5.07
C ILE A 375 -4.39 -2.64 -6.41
N GLU A 376 -3.87 -3.88 -6.45
CA GLU A 376 -3.94 -4.70 -7.66
C GLU A 376 -5.40 -4.99 -8.04
N GLN A 377 -5.73 -4.98 -9.33
CA GLN A 377 -7.11 -5.20 -9.76
C GLN A 377 -7.55 -6.68 -9.59
N ASN A 378 -8.71 -6.90 -8.96
CA ASN A 378 -9.41 -8.18 -8.95
C ASN A 378 -10.93 -8.01 -9.15
N LYS A 379 -11.31 -7.47 -10.31
CA LYS A 379 -12.72 -7.25 -10.67
C LYS A 379 -13.57 -8.51 -10.87
N SER A 380 -12.96 -9.69 -10.87
CA SER A 380 -13.68 -10.97 -10.87
C SER A 380 -14.41 -11.26 -9.56
N THR A 381 -13.98 -10.59 -8.48
CA THR A 381 -14.54 -10.75 -7.13
C THR A 381 -15.01 -9.39 -6.65
N ARG A 382 -16.25 -9.31 -6.16
CA ARG A 382 -16.81 -8.10 -5.53
C ARG A 382 -16.88 -8.33 -4.03
N VAL A 383 -16.26 -7.46 -3.26
CA VAL A 383 -16.23 -7.51 -1.80
C VAL A 383 -16.88 -6.26 -1.24
N LEU A 384 -17.71 -6.42 -0.21
CA LEU A 384 -18.27 -5.29 0.52
C LEU A 384 -17.20 -4.80 1.51
N VAL A 385 -16.87 -3.52 1.49
CA VAL A 385 -15.86 -2.92 2.39
C VAL A 385 -16.38 -1.61 3.00
N PRO A 386 -16.10 -1.33 4.29
CA PRO A 386 -16.32 -0.01 4.88
C PRO A 386 -15.23 0.95 4.42
N GLU A 387 -15.61 2.14 3.97
CA GLU A 387 -14.63 3.09 3.44
C GLU A 387 -15.05 4.54 3.64
N LEU A 388 -16.16 4.95 3.01
CA LEU A 388 -16.53 6.36 2.90
C LEU A 388 -17.11 6.89 4.21
N MET A 389 -16.72 8.11 4.59
CA MET A 389 -17.29 8.85 5.71
C MET A 389 -18.31 9.87 5.20
N LEU A 390 -19.60 9.54 5.32
CA LEU A 390 -20.69 10.29 4.70
C LEU A 390 -21.55 11.03 5.72
N ASN A 391 -22.01 12.22 5.34
CA ASN A 391 -23.13 12.89 5.98
C ASN A 391 -24.47 12.34 5.46
N ASP A 392 -24.57 11.99 4.18
CA ASP A 392 -25.73 11.33 3.60
C ASP A 392 -25.41 9.87 3.26
N ASP A 393 -25.82 8.92 4.11
CA ASP A 393 -25.59 7.50 3.84
C ASP A 393 -26.25 7.04 2.52
N SER A 394 -27.31 7.72 2.07
CA SER A 394 -27.99 7.42 0.81
C SER A 394 -27.21 7.89 -0.42
N LEU A 395 -26.16 8.70 -0.26
CA LEU A 395 -25.31 9.13 -1.38
C LEU A 395 -24.84 7.95 -2.22
N VAL A 396 -24.48 6.83 -1.57
CA VAL A 396 -24.21 5.56 -2.24
C VAL A 396 -25.33 4.58 -1.92
N LYS A 397 -26.10 4.19 -2.93
CA LYS A 397 -27.04 3.07 -2.83
C LYS A 397 -26.33 1.77 -3.23
N VAL A 398 -26.42 0.77 -2.36
CA VAL A 398 -25.80 -0.54 -2.56
C VAL A 398 -26.88 -1.58 -2.84
N ASP A 399 -26.82 -2.21 -4.00
CA ASP A 399 -27.63 -3.36 -4.36
C ASP A 399 -26.87 -4.63 -3.96
N THR A 400 -27.29 -5.27 -2.87
CA THR A 400 -26.60 -6.45 -2.32
C THR A 400 -26.88 -7.73 -3.08
N GLU A 401 -27.98 -7.80 -3.83
CA GLU A 401 -28.33 -8.95 -4.67
C GLU A 401 -27.45 -8.98 -5.92
N LYS A 402 -27.36 -7.84 -6.63
CA LYS A 402 -26.54 -7.71 -7.84
C LYS A 402 -25.07 -7.39 -7.57
N LYS A 403 -24.76 -6.97 -6.34
CA LYS A 403 -23.44 -6.46 -5.92
C LYS A 403 -23.02 -5.22 -6.70
N GLU A 404 -23.94 -4.28 -6.85
CA GLU A 404 -23.77 -3.05 -7.62
C GLU A 404 -23.85 -1.82 -6.71
N ASN A 405 -23.07 -0.80 -7.03
CA ASN A 405 -23.12 0.50 -6.38
C ASN A 405 -23.74 1.54 -7.31
N TYR A 406 -24.58 2.40 -6.75
CA TYR A 406 -25.20 3.51 -7.44
C TYR A 406 -24.96 4.80 -6.67
N LEU A 407 -24.51 5.85 -7.34
CA LEU A 407 -24.23 7.15 -6.75
C LEU A 407 -25.41 8.10 -6.98
N LYS A 408 -25.84 8.79 -5.92
CA LYS A 408 -26.87 9.82 -5.98
C LYS A 408 -26.26 11.13 -6.49
N LEU A 409 -26.85 11.67 -7.56
CA LEU A 409 -26.41 12.91 -8.21
C LEU A 409 -27.54 13.94 -8.19
N GLY A 410 -27.22 15.19 -7.82
CA GLY A 410 -28.20 16.28 -7.76
C GLY A 410 -28.22 17.10 -9.05
N PHE A 411 -29.25 16.92 -9.88
CA PHE A 411 -29.46 17.73 -11.08
C PHE A 411 -30.51 18.83 -10.84
N PRO A 412 -30.58 19.89 -11.69
CA PRO A 412 -31.62 20.90 -11.59
C PRO A 412 -33.05 20.37 -11.67
N ASP A 413 -33.27 19.21 -12.33
CA ASP A 413 -34.57 18.55 -12.50
C ASP A 413 -34.84 17.47 -11.44
N GLY A 414 -33.92 17.24 -10.50
CA GLY A 414 -34.07 16.30 -9.39
C GLY A 414 -32.87 15.39 -9.17
N GLU A 415 -32.92 14.59 -8.10
CA GLU A 415 -31.89 13.61 -7.79
C GLU A 415 -32.04 12.34 -8.64
N LYS A 416 -30.91 11.77 -9.08
CA LYS A 416 -30.88 10.52 -9.85
C LYS A 416 -29.75 9.62 -9.35
N TYR A 417 -30.00 8.32 -9.33
CA TYR A 417 -28.97 7.31 -9.07
C TYR A 417 -28.31 6.87 -10.37
N VAL A 418 -26.99 6.91 -10.42
CA VAL A 418 -26.17 6.45 -11.56
C VAL A 418 -25.35 5.24 -11.14
N TRP A 419 -25.31 4.21 -11.99
CA TRP A 419 -24.52 3.02 -11.73
C TRP A 419 -23.01 3.33 -11.85
N ILE A 420 -22.25 3.03 -10.80
CA ILE A 420 -20.82 3.34 -10.67
C ILE A 420 -19.98 2.08 -10.39
N SER A 421 -20.41 0.95 -10.92
CA SER A 421 -19.68 -0.31 -10.74
C SER A 421 -19.76 -1.22 -11.98
N ASP A 422 -19.87 -0.60 -13.15
CA ASP A 422 -19.85 -1.30 -14.44
C ASP A 422 -18.40 -1.72 -14.78
N PRO A 423 -18.09 -3.02 -14.86
CA PRO A 423 -16.73 -3.49 -15.17
C PRO A 423 -16.32 -3.26 -16.63
N ASN A 424 -17.27 -2.83 -17.48
CA ASN A 424 -17.11 -2.54 -18.90
C ASN A 424 -17.44 -1.07 -19.24
N GLU A 425 -17.25 -0.17 -18.27
CA GLU A 425 -17.54 1.25 -18.46
C GLU A 425 -16.80 1.83 -19.68
N THR A 426 -17.53 2.57 -20.52
CA THR A 426 -16.97 3.13 -21.76
C THR A 426 -16.17 4.41 -21.51
N SER A 427 -15.21 4.74 -22.37
CA SER A 427 -14.47 6.01 -22.27
C SER A 427 -15.35 7.25 -22.35
N ALA A 428 -16.51 7.18 -23.02
CA ALA A 428 -17.48 8.26 -23.05
C ALA A 428 -18.18 8.44 -21.69
N SER A 429 -18.50 7.34 -21.01
CA SER A 429 -19.05 7.36 -19.63
C SER A 429 -18.02 7.90 -18.64
N ILE A 430 -16.78 7.44 -18.71
CA ILE A 430 -15.67 7.96 -17.88
C ILE A 430 -15.49 9.48 -18.07
N LYS A 431 -15.50 9.96 -19.32
CA LYS A 431 -15.42 11.41 -19.57
C LYS A 431 -16.62 12.17 -18.99
N LYS A 432 -17.81 11.59 -19.03
CA LYS A 432 -19.02 12.17 -18.45
C LYS A 432 -18.94 12.21 -16.92
N SER A 433 -18.38 11.19 -16.27
CA SER A 433 -18.26 11.13 -14.81
C SER A 433 -17.28 12.17 -14.24
N GLN A 434 -16.36 12.70 -15.06
CA GLN A 434 -15.46 13.78 -14.66
C GLN A 434 -16.11 15.18 -14.69
N SER A 435 -17.25 15.34 -15.38
CA SER A 435 -17.92 16.63 -15.55
C SER A 435 -18.72 17.01 -14.29
N VAL A 436 -18.43 18.15 -13.67
CA VAL A 436 -19.23 18.67 -12.55
C VAL A 436 -20.68 18.98 -12.92
N LYS A 437 -20.99 19.10 -14.23
CA LYS A 437 -22.35 19.33 -14.73
C LYS A 437 -23.10 18.01 -14.94
N ASP A 438 -22.44 17.01 -15.50
CA ASP A 438 -23.07 15.74 -15.86
C ASP A 438 -22.98 14.70 -14.74
N PHE A 439 -22.09 14.94 -13.77
CA PHE A 439 -21.83 14.13 -12.60
C PHE A 439 -21.70 15.00 -11.33
N PRO A 440 -22.72 15.80 -10.97
CA PRO A 440 -22.69 16.72 -9.84
C PRO A 440 -22.81 15.98 -8.49
N VAL A 441 -21.80 15.17 -8.15
CA VAL A 441 -21.76 14.48 -6.85
C VAL A 441 -21.51 15.49 -5.74
N LYS A 442 -22.35 15.42 -4.71
CA LYS A 442 -22.30 16.28 -3.53
C LYS A 442 -22.82 15.50 -2.32
N ASP A 443 -22.08 15.56 -1.21
CA ASP A 443 -22.57 15.05 0.08
C ASP A 443 -23.40 16.12 0.80
N SER A 444 -24.22 15.70 1.76
CA SER A 444 -24.95 16.63 2.61
C SER A 444 -23.99 17.48 3.45
N PRO A 445 -24.27 18.77 3.72
CA PRO A 445 -23.44 19.59 4.61
C PRO A 445 -23.52 19.16 6.08
N THR A 446 -24.53 18.36 6.46
CA THR A 446 -24.75 17.87 7.82
C THR A 446 -25.18 16.41 7.80
N LEU A 447 -24.86 15.65 8.85
CA LEU A 447 -25.28 14.26 8.99
C LEU A 447 -26.82 14.14 8.92
N LEU A 448 -27.31 13.35 7.96
CA LEU A 448 -28.71 13.03 7.80
C LEU A 448 -29.07 11.75 8.58
N PRO A 449 -30.33 11.59 9.00
CA PRO A 449 -30.78 10.35 9.61
C PRO A 449 -30.59 9.14 8.68
N VAL A 450 -30.22 8.00 9.26
CA VAL A 450 -29.94 6.77 8.51
C VAL A 450 -31.00 5.71 8.74
N ASP A 451 -31.28 4.93 7.70
CA ASP A 451 -32.06 3.70 7.82
C ASP A 451 -31.10 2.53 8.10
N ILE A 452 -31.45 1.67 9.06
CA ILE A 452 -30.70 0.44 9.35
C ILE A 452 -31.65 -0.74 9.20
N PRO A 453 -31.47 -1.62 8.21
CA PRO A 453 -32.30 -2.82 8.06
C PRO A 453 -32.21 -3.76 9.26
N ALA A 454 -33.18 -4.67 9.37
CA ALA A 454 -33.18 -5.66 10.44
C ALA A 454 -31.98 -6.60 10.32
N ASN A 455 -31.33 -6.85 11.46
CA ASN A 455 -30.09 -7.62 11.62
C ASN A 455 -28.87 -7.04 10.88
N GLU A 456 -28.88 -5.73 10.62
CA GLU A 456 -27.75 -5.02 10.01
C GLU A 456 -27.10 -3.99 10.95
N ASN A 457 -25.89 -3.59 10.56
CA ASN A 457 -25.05 -2.62 11.25
C ASN A 457 -24.98 -1.29 10.51
N LYS A 458 -24.88 -0.22 11.29
CA LYS A 458 -24.31 1.05 10.85
C LYS A 458 -23.19 1.47 11.80
N GLN A 459 -21.99 1.64 11.25
CA GLN A 459 -20.88 2.26 11.97
C GLN A 459 -20.98 3.78 11.86
N PHE A 460 -20.72 4.47 12.97
CA PHE A 460 -20.54 5.90 13.03
C PHE A 460 -19.10 6.21 13.44
N TRP A 461 -18.49 7.12 12.71
CA TRP A 461 -17.18 7.69 13.01
C TRP A 461 -17.36 9.04 13.66
N ILE A 462 -16.62 9.31 14.73
CA ILE A 462 -16.63 10.57 15.45
C ILE A 462 -15.22 11.13 15.38
N THR A 463 -15.07 12.40 15.00
CA THR A 463 -13.80 13.12 15.05
C THR A 463 -13.94 14.32 15.97
N VAL A 464 -13.15 14.34 17.05
CA VAL A 464 -13.14 15.44 18.02
C VAL A 464 -11.96 16.36 17.72
N LYS A 465 -12.23 17.58 17.27
CA LYS A 465 -11.21 18.64 17.14
C LYS A 465 -11.07 19.37 18.46
N VAL A 466 -10.03 19.07 19.23
CA VAL A 466 -9.77 19.74 20.52
C VAL A 466 -9.32 21.19 20.25
N PRO A 467 -9.99 22.22 20.81
CA PRO A 467 -9.51 23.59 20.68
C PRO A 467 -8.09 23.74 21.23
N GLU A 468 -7.26 24.54 20.56
CA GLU A 468 -5.90 24.84 21.04
C GLU A 468 -5.85 25.46 22.44
N SER A 469 -6.93 26.12 22.85
CA SER A 469 -7.08 26.80 24.15
C SER A 469 -7.85 25.96 25.19
N ALA A 470 -8.24 24.72 24.87
CA ALA A 470 -8.99 23.87 25.78
C ALA A 470 -8.21 23.65 27.09
N ALA A 471 -8.89 23.79 28.24
CA ALA A 471 -8.26 23.52 29.52
C ALA A 471 -7.96 22.01 29.65
N PRO A 472 -6.85 21.60 30.27
CA PRO A 472 -6.58 20.18 30.49
C PRO A 472 -7.59 19.53 31.44
N GLY A 473 -7.85 18.24 31.23
CA GLY A 473 -8.69 17.39 32.07
C GLY A 473 -9.87 16.75 31.34
N THR A 474 -10.76 16.13 32.09
CA THR A 474 -11.86 15.32 31.54
C THR A 474 -13.10 16.15 31.25
N TYR A 475 -13.50 16.19 29.99
CA TYR A 475 -14.79 16.70 29.54
C TYR A 475 -15.74 15.53 29.27
N THR A 476 -17.02 15.71 29.61
CA THR A 476 -18.06 14.72 29.36
C THR A 476 -19.21 15.34 28.56
N GLY A 477 -19.69 14.60 27.57
CA GLY A 477 -20.90 14.91 26.82
C GLY A 477 -21.64 13.63 26.42
N LYS A 478 -22.62 13.79 25.53
CA LYS A 478 -23.52 12.72 25.08
C LYS A 478 -23.53 12.62 23.57
N ILE A 479 -23.62 11.40 23.06
CA ILE A 479 -24.07 11.10 21.70
C ILE A 479 -25.48 10.53 21.82
N ARG A 480 -26.46 11.23 21.25
CA ARG A 480 -27.87 10.87 21.30
C ARG A 480 -28.27 10.15 20.02
N LEU A 481 -29.01 9.06 20.19
CA LEU A 481 -29.61 8.28 19.12
C LEU A 481 -31.13 8.40 19.24
N ALA A 482 -31.81 8.77 18.15
CA ALA A 482 -33.27 8.87 18.12
C ALA A 482 -33.81 8.34 16.77
N SER A 483 -34.69 7.33 16.81
CA SER A 483 -35.37 6.83 15.61
C SER A 483 -36.71 7.53 15.38
N ALA A 484 -37.23 7.47 14.14
CA ALA A 484 -38.58 7.92 13.83
C ALA A 484 -39.68 7.13 14.58
N GLU A 485 -39.37 5.89 14.98
CA GLU A 485 -40.28 5.03 15.76
C GLU A 485 -40.28 5.36 17.26
N GLY A 486 -39.47 6.33 17.70
CA GLY A 486 -39.41 6.79 19.08
C GLY A 486 -38.37 6.08 19.96
N ASP A 487 -37.56 5.18 19.41
CA ASP A 487 -36.48 4.54 20.15
C ASP A 487 -35.38 5.57 20.45
N LYS A 488 -34.94 5.63 21.71
CA LYS A 488 -33.91 6.57 22.18
C LYS A 488 -32.82 5.83 22.93
N SER A 489 -31.58 6.20 22.64
CA SER A 489 -30.40 5.71 23.36
C SER A 489 -29.37 6.84 23.48
N GLU A 490 -28.51 6.75 24.48
CA GLU A 490 -27.43 7.70 24.67
C GLU A 490 -26.11 6.98 24.97
N LEU A 491 -25.04 7.40 24.30
CA LEU A 491 -23.67 7.10 24.70
C LEU A 491 -23.08 8.29 25.44
N THR A 492 -22.20 8.02 26.39
CA THR A 492 -21.38 9.03 27.05
C THR A 492 -20.05 9.15 26.33
N LEU A 493 -19.72 10.34 25.82
CA LEU A 493 -18.41 10.66 25.26
C LEU A 493 -17.56 11.33 26.34
N ASN A 494 -16.44 10.69 26.71
CA ASN A 494 -15.45 11.27 27.61
C ASN A 494 -14.19 11.61 26.84
N LEU A 495 -13.81 12.88 26.89
CA LEU A 495 -12.57 13.39 26.31
C LEU A 495 -11.63 13.79 27.45
N ASN A 496 -10.47 13.16 27.54
CA ASN A 496 -9.38 13.60 28.41
C ASN A 496 -8.43 14.49 27.62
N VAL A 497 -8.45 15.80 27.89
CA VAL A 497 -7.57 16.78 27.26
C VAL A 497 -6.23 16.80 28.00
N LEU A 498 -5.15 16.48 27.29
CA LEU A 498 -3.79 16.45 27.84
C LEU A 498 -3.23 17.86 28.07
N PRO A 499 -2.31 18.05 29.04
CA PRO A 499 -1.79 19.36 29.42
C PRO A 499 -0.68 19.88 28.50
N PHE A 500 -0.70 19.52 27.21
CA PHE A 500 0.29 19.96 26.23
C PHE A 500 -0.29 20.02 24.82
N LYS A 501 0.41 20.76 23.96
CA LYS A 501 0.21 20.78 22.50
C LYS A 501 1.23 19.86 21.84
N LEU A 502 0.82 19.25 20.74
CA LEU A 502 1.72 18.45 19.92
C LEU A 502 2.48 19.35 18.92
N PRO A 503 3.82 19.24 18.82
CA PRO A 503 4.58 19.90 17.77
C PRO A 503 4.27 19.28 16.40
N LYS A 504 4.88 19.79 15.35
CA LYS A 504 4.93 19.08 14.06
C LYS A 504 5.69 17.76 14.22
N PRO A 505 5.40 16.71 13.42
CA PRO A 505 6.22 15.51 13.43
C PRO A 505 7.67 15.87 13.07
N TYR A 506 8.64 15.11 13.58
CA TYR A 506 10.06 15.34 13.26
C TYR A 506 10.36 15.14 11.75
N TYR A 507 9.52 14.38 11.04
CA TYR A 507 9.66 14.07 9.61
C TYR A 507 8.72 14.93 8.74
N ASP A 508 9.00 15.00 7.43
CA ASP A 508 8.15 15.66 6.44
C ASP A 508 6.96 14.76 6.04
N SER A 509 5.76 15.06 6.58
CA SER A 509 4.51 14.38 6.22
C SER A 509 3.96 14.93 4.91
N SER A 510 4.01 14.13 3.85
CA SER A 510 3.69 14.52 2.48
C SER A 510 2.86 13.45 1.78
N ILE A 511 2.36 13.80 0.60
CA ILE A 511 1.59 12.93 -0.28
C ILE A 511 1.73 13.42 -1.73
N TYR A 512 1.64 12.50 -2.68
CA TYR A 512 1.46 12.89 -4.08
C TYR A 512 0.07 13.49 -4.27
N TYR A 513 0.04 14.75 -4.69
CA TYR A 513 -1.20 15.50 -4.95
C TYR A 513 -1.24 15.97 -6.39
N ARG A 514 -2.14 15.38 -7.18
CA ARG A 514 -2.27 15.61 -8.63
C ARG A 514 -3.16 16.82 -8.97
N GLY A 515 -3.87 17.38 -7.98
CA GLY A 515 -4.78 18.49 -8.19
C GLY A 515 -4.08 19.73 -8.77
N THR A 516 -4.51 20.15 -9.94
CA THR A 516 -4.14 21.41 -10.60
C THR A 516 -5.33 22.36 -10.57
N LEU A 517 -5.09 23.66 -10.51
CA LEU A 517 -6.16 24.64 -10.64
C LEU A 517 -6.61 24.70 -12.11
N ASP A 518 -7.91 24.56 -12.33
CA ASP A 518 -8.54 24.75 -13.63
C ASP A 518 -8.53 26.26 -13.97
N PRO A 519 -7.91 26.69 -15.08
CA PRO A 519 -7.87 28.10 -15.47
C PRO A 519 -9.27 28.69 -15.74
N GLN A 520 -10.27 27.87 -16.04
CA GLN A 520 -11.67 28.29 -16.20
C GLN A 520 -12.46 28.25 -14.89
N ASN A 521 -11.87 27.73 -13.82
CA ASN A 521 -12.49 27.58 -12.50
C ASN A 521 -13.79 26.76 -12.53
N ILE A 522 -13.93 25.83 -13.47
CA ILE A 522 -15.09 24.92 -13.58
C ILE A 522 -14.88 23.74 -12.63
N GLY A 523 -13.68 23.16 -12.64
CA GLY A 523 -13.34 21.98 -11.86
C GLY A 523 -13.82 20.67 -12.49
N SER A 524 -13.53 19.55 -11.82
CA SER A 524 -13.87 18.20 -12.28
C SER A 524 -14.06 17.24 -11.10
N ILE A 525 -14.75 16.12 -11.34
CA ILE A 525 -14.83 14.98 -10.42
C ILE A 525 -13.73 13.97 -10.78
N SER A 526 -12.48 14.41 -10.66
CA SER A 526 -11.29 13.61 -10.94
C SER A 526 -10.15 14.00 -10.01
N SER A 527 -8.99 13.34 -10.11
CA SER A 527 -7.78 13.70 -9.36
C SER A 527 -7.14 15.03 -9.78
N GLU A 528 -7.48 15.55 -10.96
CA GLU A 528 -6.94 16.76 -11.57
C GLU A 528 -8.00 17.86 -11.71
N ASN A 529 -7.61 19.02 -12.24
CA ASN A 529 -8.52 20.10 -12.69
C ASN A 529 -9.56 20.46 -11.63
N LYS A 530 -9.11 21.18 -10.62
CA LYS A 530 -9.90 21.61 -9.47
C LYS A 530 -10.41 23.02 -9.70
N SER A 531 -11.65 23.29 -9.35
CA SER A 531 -12.09 24.67 -9.13
C SER A 531 -11.38 25.25 -7.89
N LYS A 532 -11.45 26.56 -7.70
CA LYS A 532 -10.92 27.23 -6.50
C LYS A 532 -11.56 26.69 -5.22
N VAL A 533 -12.84 26.32 -5.27
CA VAL A 533 -13.54 25.72 -4.13
C VAL A 533 -12.99 24.33 -3.84
N GLN A 534 -12.92 23.46 -4.85
CA GLN A 534 -12.39 22.10 -4.70
C GLN A 534 -10.95 22.11 -4.18
N LEU A 535 -10.08 22.92 -4.79
CA LEU A 535 -8.68 23.04 -4.36
C LEU A 535 -8.56 23.54 -2.93
N ALA A 536 -9.36 24.53 -2.52
CA ALA A 536 -9.32 25.06 -1.17
C ALA A 536 -9.74 24.02 -0.11
N GLU A 537 -10.77 23.23 -0.39
CA GLU A 537 -11.24 22.19 0.54
C GLU A 537 -10.25 21.02 0.62
N GLU A 538 -9.70 20.55 -0.51
CA GLU A 538 -8.68 19.49 -0.52
C GLU A 538 -7.38 19.92 0.20
N LEU A 539 -6.95 21.18 0.08
CA LEU A 539 -5.78 21.68 0.79
C LEU A 539 -6.01 21.79 2.31
N LYS A 540 -7.21 22.23 2.74
CA LYS A 540 -7.57 22.28 4.16
C LYS A 540 -7.65 20.87 4.77
N ASP A 541 -8.23 19.94 4.02
CA ASP A 541 -8.31 18.53 4.41
C ASP A 541 -6.91 17.93 4.64
N MET A 542 -6.00 18.11 3.69
CA MET A 542 -4.60 17.65 3.85
C MET A 542 -3.95 18.23 5.12
N VAL A 543 -4.13 19.52 5.40
CA VAL A 543 -3.60 20.14 6.63
C VAL A 543 -4.23 19.55 7.90
N ALA A 544 -5.54 19.28 7.89
CA ALA A 544 -6.23 18.62 9.00
C ALA A 544 -5.71 17.20 9.27
N HIS A 545 -5.17 16.53 8.24
CA HIS A 545 -4.57 15.21 8.30
C HIS A 545 -3.04 15.22 8.51
N GLY A 546 -2.48 16.38 8.86
CA GLY A 546 -1.06 16.53 9.17
C GLY A 546 -0.15 16.51 7.93
N VAL A 547 -0.70 16.74 6.73
CA VAL A 547 0.04 16.88 5.48
C VAL A 547 0.13 18.36 5.10
N ASP A 548 1.30 18.96 5.34
CA ASP A 548 1.55 20.38 5.07
C ASP A 548 2.54 20.64 3.92
N LYS A 549 3.08 19.59 3.30
CA LYS A 549 4.03 19.66 2.16
C LYS A 549 3.68 18.71 1.01
N PRO A 550 2.42 18.63 0.54
CA PRO A 550 2.07 17.79 -0.59
C PRO A 550 2.83 18.24 -1.85
N THR A 551 3.14 17.29 -2.72
CA THR A 551 3.79 17.58 -4.00
C THR A 551 2.91 18.48 -4.87
N MET A 552 3.48 19.25 -5.80
CA MET A 552 2.71 20.18 -6.64
C MET A 552 2.85 19.88 -8.14
N TYR A 553 1.72 19.59 -8.80
CA TYR A 553 1.65 19.29 -10.23
C TYR A 553 1.31 20.51 -11.10
N GLN A 554 0.89 21.65 -10.51
CA GLN A 554 0.52 22.85 -11.24
C GLN A 554 1.59 23.26 -12.25
N GLU A 555 1.22 23.32 -13.53
CA GLU A 555 2.17 23.54 -14.61
C GLU A 555 2.81 24.94 -14.56
N PHE A 556 4.07 25.04 -14.97
CA PHE A 556 4.80 26.31 -15.03
C PHE A 556 4.42 27.21 -16.22
N GLY A 557 3.66 26.69 -17.19
CA GLY A 557 3.29 27.42 -18.41
C GLY A 557 2.45 28.68 -18.15
N ASP A 558 1.62 28.66 -17.12
CA ASP A 558 0.82 29.80 -16.66
C ASP A 558 1.31 30.27 -15.28
N LYS A 559 2.16 31.30 -15.30
CA LYS A 559 2.81 31.83 -14.09
C LYS A 559 1.84 32.53 -13.15
N GLU A 560 0.78 33.15 -13.66
CA GLU A 560 -0.21 33.83 -12.80
C GLU A 560 -1.13 32.82 -12.13
N LEU A 561 -1.56 31.78 -12.85
CA LEU A 561 -2.29 30.66 -12.25
C LEU A 561 -1.44 29.92 -11.21
N LEU A 562 -0.14 29.74 -11.47
CA LEU A 562 0.78 29.16 -10.50
C LEU A 562 0.95 30.04 -9.24
N LYS A 563 1.02 31.37 -9.37
CA LYS A 563 1.01 32.28 -8.21
C LYS A 563 -0.28 32.17 -7.40
N GLU A 564 -1.42 32.08 -8.08
CA GLU A 564 -2.71 31.86 -7.42
C GLU A 564 -2.72 30.54 -6.64
N TYR A 565 -2.25 29.45 -7.25
CA TYR A 565 -2.12 28.16 -6.59
C TYR A 565 -1.23 28.24 -5.33
N LEU A 566 -0.06 28.89 -5.42
CA LEU A 566 0.85 29.09 -4.28
C LEU A 566 0.21 29.92 -3.16
N SER A 567 -0.60 30.93 -3.51
CA SER A 567 -1.36 31.73 -2.55
C SER A 567 -2.41 30.90 -1.84
N MET A 568 -3.15 30.05 -2.57
CA MET A 568 -4.16 29.16 -2.01
C MET A 568 -3.54 28.11 -1.08
N ARG A 569 -2.40 27.51 -1.46
CA ARG A 569 -1.59 26.64 -0.57
C ARG A 569 -1.31 27.36 0.75
N LYS A 570 -0.74 28.57 0.69
CA LYS A 570 -0.42 29.35 1.89
C LYS A 570 -1.65 29.66 2.74
N ALA A 571 -2.77 30.01 2.11
CA ALA A 571 -4.03 30.33 2.80
C ALA A 571 -4.62 29.11 3.55
N ALA A 572 -4.44 27.90 3.02
CA ALA A 572 -4.87 26.66 3.68
C ALA A 572 -3.93 26.21 4.80
N GLY A 573 -2.71 26.75 4.88
CA GLY A 573 -1.68 26.34 5.85
C GLY A 573 -0.61 25.41 5.27
N ILE A 574 -0.61 25.17 3.96
CA ILE A 574 0.43 24.42 3.27
C ILE A 574 1.71 25.24 3.20
N VAL A 575 2.83 24.57 3.43
CA VAL A 575 4.18 25.12 3.33
C VAL A 575 4.64 25.07 1.87
N ASN A 576 5.10 26.22 1.37
CA ASN A 576 5.66 26.35 0.02
C ASN A 576 7.20 26.30 0.00
N ASP A 577 7.88 26.35 1.16
CA ASP A 577 9.34 26.32 1.27
C ASP A 577 9.77 25.26 2.32
N PRO A 578 10.35 24.12 1.91
CA PRO A 578 10.70 23.74 0.54
C PRO A 578 9.48 23.41 -0.34
N LEU A 579 9.61 23.59 -1.66
CA LEU A 579 8.63 23.18 -2.67
C LEU A 579 9.04 21.86 -3.35
N TYR A 580 8.16 20.86 -3.31
CA TYR A 580 8.32 19.58 -4.02
C TYR A 580 7.54 19.59 -5.34
N TYR A 581 8.23 19.84 -6.46
CA TYR A 581 7.61 20.28 -7.71
C TYR A 581 7.69 19.26 -8.86
N LEU A 582 6.52 18.97 -9.45
CA LEU A 582 6.33 18.08 -10.59
C LEU A 582 5.80 18.78 -11.85
N GLY A 583 5.36 20.04 -11.74
CA GLY A 583 4.70 20.80 -12.81
C GLY A 583 5.60 21.22 -13.99
N LEU A 584 6.84 20.74 -14.07
CA LEU A 584 7.64 20.88 -15.29
C LEU A 584 7.25 19.89 -16.40
N GLY A 585 6.47 18.85 -16.09
CA GLY A 585 5.68 18.09 -17.06
C GLY A 585 6.38 16.93 -17.77
N PHE A 586 7.41 16.30 -17.19
CA PHE A 586 8.14 15.28 -17.92
C PHE A 586 8.72 14.11 -17.09
N TRP A 587 7.84 13.34 -16.45
CA TRP A 587 8.17 12.08 -15.75
C TRP A 587 8.86 11.01 -16.64
N LYS A 588 8.91 11.19 -17.96
CA LYS A 588 9.66 10.32 -18.90
C LYS A 588 10.88 10.99 -19.55
N LYS A 589 11.06 12.31 -19.44
CA LYS A 589 12.15 13.03 -20.13
C LYS A 589 12.45 14.38 -19.48
N LEU A 590 13.62 14.55 -18.88
CA LEU A 590 13.96 15.83 -18.25
C LEU A 590 13.89 17.05 -19.20
N PRO A 591 13.38 18.21 -18.76
CA PRO A 591 13.39 19.44 -19.53
C PRO A 591 14.82 19.97 -19.75
N GLY A 592 14.95 20.90 -20.70
CA GLY A 592 16.20 21.65 -20.90
C GLY A 592 16.57 22.49 -19.67
N ILE A 593 17.87 22.71 -19.47
CA ILE A 593 18.39 23.34 -18.25
C ILE A 593 17.84 24.76 -18.01
N ASP A 594 17.57 25.52 -19.08
CA ASP A 594 17.04 26.88 -19.00
C ASP A 594 15.67 26.95 -18.30
N LYS A 595 14.84 25.91 -18.45
CA LYS A 595 13.51 25.85 -17.80
C LYS A 595 13.64 25.74 -16.28
N TYR A 596 14.66 25.05 -15.77
CA TYR A 596 14.93 25.00 -14.32
C TYR A 596 15.41 26.34 -13.80
N LYS A 597 16.31 27.01 -14.55
CA LYS A 597 16.80 28.35 -14.19
C LYS A 597 15.64 29.34 -14.10
N GLU A 598 14.79 29.38 -15.11
CA GLU A 598 13.61 30.24 -15.15
C GLU A 598 12.65 29.95 -13.98
N PHE A 599 12.45 28.68 -13.63
CA PHE A 599 11.63 28.31 -12.48
C PHE A 599 12.25 28.77 -11.16
N LEU A 600 13.56 28.61 -10.97
CA LEU A 600 14.26 29.05 -9.75
C LEU A 600 14.21 30.58 -9.57
N GLU A 601 14.30 31.33 -10.66
CA GLU A 601 14.08 32.79 -10.65
C GLU A 601 12.64 33.13 -10.22
N PHE A 602 11.65 32.44 -10.79
CA PHE A 602 10.25 32.57 -10.36
C PHE A 602 10.05 32.20 -8.88
N ALA A 603 10.63 31.09 -8.43
CA ALA A 603 10.52 30.62 -7.05
C ALA A 603 11.10 31.66 -6.06
N THR A 604 12.26 32.23 -6.39
CA THR A 604 12.92 33.28 -5.59
C THR A 604 12.03 34.50 -5.43
N VAL A 605 11.42 34.99 -6.52
CA VAL A 605 10.50 36.15 -6.50
C VAL A 605 9.26 35.87 -5.63
N ASN A 606 8.83 34.60 -5.54
CA ASN A 606 7.70 34.18 -4.72
C ASN A 606 8.10 33.70 -3.31
N GLY A 607 9.34 33.96 -2.88
CA GLY A 607 9.80 33.68 -1.52
C GLY A 607 10.07 32.20 -1.21
N ILE A 608 10.25 31.37 -2.24
CA ILE A 608 10.60 29.95 -2.11
C ILE A 608 12.11 29.81 -2.25
N LYS A 609 12.78 29.29 -1.21
CA LYS A 609 14.24 29.17 -1.17
C LYS A 609 14.71 27.84 -1.73
N ASP A 610 14.05 26.77 -1.32
CA ASP A 610 14.38 25.41 -1.71
C ASP A 610 13.33 24.85 -2.66
N VAL A 611 13.75 24.49 -3.88
CA VAL A 611 12.91 23.75 -4.83
C VAL A 611 13.51 22.39 -5.10
N TYR A 612 12.74 21.34 -4.82
CA TYR A 612 13.03 19.97 -5.22
C TYR A 612 12.31 19.69 -6.54
N PHE A 613 13.07 19.39 -7.59
CA PHE A 613 12.54 19.03 -8.90
C PHE A 613 12.50 17.52 -9.09
N TYR A 614 11.40 17.03 -9.67
CA TYR A 614 11.17 15.61 -9.85
C TYR A 614 11.99 15.02 -11.01
N GLY A 615 12.60 13.86 -10.76
CA GLY A 615 13.32 13.08 -11.78
C GLY A 615 12.41 12.26 -12.71
N ILE A 616 13.00 11.44 -13.57
CA ILE A 616 12.29 10.39 -14.32
C ILE A 616 11.91 9.30 -13.33
N ASP A 617 10.60 9.04 -13.28
CA ASP A 617 9.94 8.20 -12.29
C ASP A 617 10.46 6.76 -12.30
N GLU A 618 10.80 6.24 -11.12
CA GLU A 618 11.25 4.85 -10.88
C GLU A 618 12.34 4.35 -11.84
N ALA A 619 13.14 5.25 -12.41
CA ALA A 619 14.20 4.88 -13.34
C ALA A 619 15.26 4.00 -12.67
N ALA A 620 15.66 2.92 -13.35
CA ALA A 620 16.70 1.99 -12.93
C ALA A 620 17.76 1.81 -14.03
N GLY A 621 18.87 1.12 -13.71
CA GLY A 621 19.86 0.76 -14.72
C GLY A 621 20.50 1.98 -15.40
N ASP A 622 20.63 1.92 -16.73
CA ASP A 622 21.22 3.00 -17.52
C ASP A 622 20.31 4.23 -17.61
N ALA A 623 18.98 4.02 -17.56
CA ALA A 623 18.00 5.11 -17.58
C ALA A 623 18.12 6.01 -16.35
N LEU A 624 18.45 5.44 -15.18
CA LEU A 624 18.78 6.20 -13.99
C LEU A 624 20.03 7.06 -14.20
N THR A 625 21.14 6.46 -14.63
CA THR A 625 22.43 7.17 -14.80
C THR A 625 22.40 8.20 -15.91
N ALA A 626 21.55 8.04 -16.93
CA ALA A 626 21.38 9.01 -18.00
C ALA A 626 20.95 10.40 -17.49
N GLN A 627 20.35 10.47 -16.29
CA GLN A 627 19.90 11.71 -15.66
C GLN A 627 21.01 12.49 -14.95
N LYS A 628 22.15 11.83 -14.67
CA LYS A 628 23.23 12.36 -13.80
C LYS A 628 23.74 13.73 -14.25
N LYS A 629 23.91 13.93 -15.56
CA LYS A 629 24.35 15.21 -16.10
C LYS A 629 23.37 16.34 -15.76
N THR A 630 22.09 16.16 -16.09
CA THR A 630 21.06 17.18 -15.86
C THR A 630 20.86 17.45 -14.38
N TRP A 631 20.84 16.43 -13.52
CA TRP A 631 20.71 16.62 -12.08
C TRP A 631 21.89 17.39 -11.49
N THR A 632 23.11 17.13 -11.98
CA THR A 632 24.30 17.90 -11.60
C THR A 632 24.17 19.37 -12.01
N GLU A 633 23.65 19.65 -13.21
CA GLU A 633 23.41 21.01 -13.69
C GLU A 633 22.32 21.72 -12.87
N VAL A 634 21.24 21.03 -12.51
CA VAL A 634 20.18 21.55 -11.62
C VAL A 634 20.76 21.95 -10.26
N ARG A 635 21.62 21.11 -9.65
CA ARG A 635 22.27 21.43 -8.37
C ARG A 635 23.22 22.62 -8.46
N LYS A 636 23.95 22.77 -9.58
CA LYS A 636 24.79 23.96 -9.83
C LYS A 636 23.98 25.26 -9.89
N LEU A 637 22.72 25.19 -10.32
CA LEU A 637 21.80 26.33 -10.32
C LEU A 637 21.18 26.61 -8.93
N GLY A 638 21.40 25.74 -7.93
CA GLY A 638 20.81 25.84 -6.61
C GLY A 638 19.49 25.07 -6.44
N GLY A 639 19.03 24.36 -7.47
CA GLY A 639 17.90 23.44 -7.34
C GLY A 639 18.28 22.13 -6.65
N LYS A 640 17.31 21.42 -6.09
CA LYS A 640 17.47 20.08 -5.51
C LYS A 640 16.72 19.06 -6.35
N VAL A 641 17.07 17.77 -6.21
CA VAL A 641 16.43 16.69 -6.94
C VAL A 641 15.78 15.68 -6.00
N PHE A 642 14.56 15.27 -6.33
CA PHE A 642 13.86 14.18 -5.66
C PHE A 642 13.15 13.28 -6.66
N VAL A 643 12.98 11.99 -6.36
CA VAL A 643 12.24 11.07 -7.22
C VAL A 643 11.86 9.78 -6.48
N ALA A 644 10.74 9.17 -6.86
CA ALA A 644 10.39 7.80 -6.48
C ALA A 644 11.44 6.79 -6.97
N SER A 645 11.92 5.93 -6.07
CA SER A 645 12.94 4.94 -6.39
C SER A 645 13.02 3.78 -5.39
N TYR A 646 14.07 2.96 -5.48
CA TYR A 646 14.21 1.73 -4.71
C TYR A 646 15.47 1.73 -3.83
N THR A 647 15.57 0.75 -2.94
CA THR A 647 16.77 0.53 -2.13
C THR A 647 17.96 0.08 -2.98
N GLY A 648 19.18 0.34 -2.51
CA GLY A 648 20.39 -0.25 -3.08
C GLY A 648 20.94 0.46 -4.32
N GLU A 649 20.43 0.16 -5.51
CA GLU A 649 21.02 0.64 -6.77
C GLU A 649 20.98 2.17 -6.89
N ASN A 650 19.89 2.80 -6.47
CA ASN A 650 19.71 4.24 -6.54
C ASN A 650 20.80 5.00 -5.78
N PHE A 651 21.06 4.62 -4.52
CA PHE A 651 22.12 5.24 -3.74
C PHE A 651 23.50 5.02 -4.38
N LYS A 652 23.81 3.80 -4.84
CA LYS A 652 25.11 3.47 -5.45
C LYS A 652 25.42 4.32 -6.69
N LYS A 653 24.39 4.67 -7.48
CA LYS A 653 24.55 5.38 -8.76
C LYS A 653 24.39 6.90 -8.62
N MET A 654 23.48 7.33 -7.75
CA MET A 654 22.99 8.71 -7.70
C MET A 654 23.01 9.33 -6.29
N GLY A 655 23.47 8.61 -5.26
CA GLY A 655 23.50 9.08 -3.88
C GLY A 655 24.41 10.29 -3.65
N ASP A 656 25.27 10.66 -4.59
CA ASP A 656 26.04 11.91 -4.55
C ASP A 656 25.24 13.15 -5.02
N ILE A 657 24.17 12.94 -5.79
CA ILE A 657 23.45 14.01 -6.51
C ILE A 657 21.92 14.01 -6.35
N GLN A 658 21.32 12.99 -5.76
CA GLN A 658 19.90 12.99 -5.45
C GLN A 658 19.72 13.50 -4.01
N ASP A 659 19.07 14.64 -3.82
CA ASP A 659 18.96 15.28 -2.50
C ASP A 659 17.85 14.64 -1.63
N LEU A 660 16.87 13.99 -2.26
CA LEU A 660 15.81 13.25 -1.58
C LEU A 660 15.43 11.98 -2.35
N ASN A 661 15.49 10.83 -1.68
CA ASN A 661 14.93 9.58 -2.18
C ASN A 661 13.52 9.36 -1.67
N ILE A 662 12.53 9.18 -2.55
CA ILE A 662 11.22 8.65 -2.15
C ILE A 662 11.29 7.13 -2.38
N CYS A 663 11.61 6.37 -1.33
CA CYS A 663 11.96 4.96 -1.42
C CYS A 663 10.74 4.03 -1.27
N ALA A 664 10.59 3.08 -2.18
CA ALA A 664 9.46 2.16 -2.23
C ALA A 664 9.53 1.10 -1.13
N PHE A 665 8.35 0.63 -0.73
CA PHE A 665 8.13 -0.54 0.13
C PHE A 665 8.57 -0.34 1.59
N TYR A 666 8.61 -1.46 2.33
CA TYR A 666 8.94 -1.47 3.74
C TYR A 666 10.30 -0.81 4.01
N PRO A 667 10.41 0.10 4.99
CA PRO A 667 11.62 0.87 5.19
C PRO A 667 12.81 0.02 5.64
N ASP A 668 13.98 0.31 5.06
CA ASP A 668 15.26 -0.29 5.45
C ASP A 668 16.13 0.76 6.16
N LYS A 669 16.36 0.55 7.45
CA LYS A 669 17.22 1.42 8.25
C LYS A 669 18.63 1.59 7.67
N ALA A 670 19.21 0.53 7.11
CA ALA A 670 20.54 0.62 6.52
C ALA A 670 20.54 1.46 5.23
N GLU A 671 19.42 1.50 4.51
CA GLU A 671 19.25 2.41 3.38
C GLU A 671 19.18 3.85 3.89
N ALA A 672 18.37 4.14 4.90
CA ALA A 672 18.31 5.48 5.48
C ALA A 672 19.69 5.99 5.92
N GLU A 673 20.47 5.15 6.62
CA GLU A 673 21.85 5.46 7.03
C GLU A 673 22.76 5.79 5.82
N ARG A 674 22.58 5.13 4.68
CA ARG A 674 23.32 5.44 3.45
C ARG A 674 23.01 6.85 2.95
N TRP A 675 21.73 7.20 2.79
CA TRP A 675 21.31 8.53 2.34
C TRP A 675 21.78 9.64 3.30
N HIS A 676 21.67 9.41 4.61
CA HIS A 676 22.14 10.35 5.63
C HIS A 676 23.66 10.54 5.59
N SER A 677 24.45 9.50 5.27
CA SER A 677 25.90 9.62 5.15
C SER A 677 26.36 10.59 4.03
N ALA A 678 25.48 10.85 3.05
CA ALA A 678 25.70 11.81 1.98
C ALA A 678 25.07 13.19 2.27
N GLY A 679 24.42 13.38 3.43
CA GLY A 679 23.70 14.59 3.79
C GLY A 679 22.33 14.74 3.12
N HIS A 680 21.78 13.66 2.56
CA HIS A 680 20.51 13.66 1.82
C HIS A 680 19.39 13.03 2.63
N LYS A 681 18.15 13.22 2.16
CA LYS A 681 16.95 12.71 2.81
C LYS A 681 16.44 11.41 2.18
N ILE A 682 15.69 10.64 2.96
CA ILE A 682 14.91 9.50 2.48
C ILE A 682 13.48 9.53 3.03
N TRP A 683 12.50 9.41 2.13
CA TRP A 683 11.09 9.26 2.42
C TRP A 683 10.61 7.85 2.04
N CYS A 684 9.45 7.46 2.56
CA CYS A 684 8.80 6.19 2.19
C CYS A 684 7.57 6.43 1.30
N TYR A 685 7.36 5.57 0.31
CA TYR A 685 6.11 5.47 -0.46
C TYR A 685 5.82 4.00 -0.80
N ASN A 686 4.63 3.72 -1.33
CA ASN A 686 4.23 2.37 -1.75
C ASN A 686 4.32 1.34 -0.60
N ASN A 687 3.88 1.75 0.59
CA ASN A 687 3.84 0.90 1.78
C ASN A 687 2.56 1.11 2.64
N PRO A 688 1.33 0.95 2.11
CA PRO A 688 0.96 0.79 0.70
C PRO A 688 0.71 2.15 0.02
N GLN A 689 0.41 2.12 -1.28
CA GLN A 689 -0.22 3.24 -1.98
C GLN A 689 -1.61 3.55 -1.41
N GLY A 690 -2.15 4.74 -1.70
CA GLY A 690 -3.57 5.04 -1.42
C GLY A 690 -4.48 4.05 -2.15
N GLY A 691 -5.73 3.90 -1.70
CA GLY A 691 -6.69 2.93 -2.27
C GLY A 691 -6.73 1.56 -1.59
N VAL A 692 -5.86 1.29 -0.60
CA VAL A 692 -6.12 0.21 0.38
C VAL A 692 -7.02 0.77 1.47
N GLU A 693 -8.17 0.15 1.77
CA GLU A 693 -9.17 0.74 2.68
C GLU A 693 -8.89 0.48 4.17
N ASN A 694 -7.99 -0.46 4.49
CA ASN A 694 -7.65 -0.77 5.87
C ASN A 694 -6.94 0.42 6.52
N PRO A 695 -7.52 1.08 7.54
CA PRO A 695 -6.93 2.28 8.15
C PRO A 695 -5.68 1.98 8.99
N GLU A 696 -5.61 0.77 9.56
CA GLU A 696 -4.55 0.39 10.49
C GLU A 696 -3.19 0.28 9.80
N VAL A 697 -3.17 -0.08 8.52
CA VAL A 697 -1.93 -0.20 7.75
C VAL A 697 -1.24 1.15 7.59
N TYR A 698 -2.00 2.24 7.39
CA TYR A 698 -1.42 3.58 7.22
C TYR A 698 -0.92 4.16 8.53
N ARG A 699 -1.70 4.02 9.62
CA ARG A 699 -1.28 4.42 10.97
C ARG A 699 0.05 3.80 11.33
N ARG A 700 0.18 2.50 11.03
CA ARG A 700 1.38 1.72 11.32
C ARG A 700 2.55 2.09 10.43
N ASN A 701 2.36 2.06 9.11
CA ASN A 701 3.46 2.13 8.15
C ASN A 701 3.98 3.54 7.93
N TYR A 702 3.11 4.55 7.98
CA TYR A 702 3.50 5.95 7.83
C TYR A 702 3.71 6.67 9.16
N GLY A 703 3.36 6.03 10.29
CA GLY A 703 3.66 6.53 11.63
C GLY A 703 4.98 6.01 12.20
N LEU A 704 4.91 5.30 13.32
CA LEU A 704 6.08 4.91 14.12
C LEU A 704 7.08 4.01 13.37
N ILE A 705 6.66 3.21 12.38
CA ILE A 705 7.60 2.38 11.61
C ILE A 705 8.66 3.22 10.89
N LEU A 706 8.28 4.39 10.35
CA LEU A 706 9.25 5.31 9.73
C LEU A 706 10.22 5.87 10.77
N SER A 707 9.70 6.21 11.95
CA SER A 707 10.50 6.71 13.08
C SER A 707 11.58 5.73 13.50
N LEU A 708 11.22 4.44 13.61
CA LEU A 708 12.15 3.41 14.04
C LEU A 708 13.23 3.09 12.99
N ASN A 709 12.92 3.31 11.71
CA ASN A 709 13.85 3.10 10.60
C ASN A 709 14.60 4.37 10.18
N ASN A 710 14.46 5.47 10.92
CA ASN A 710 15.17 6.73 10.68
C ASN A 710 14.84 7.36 9.31
N TYR A 711 13.60 7.26 8.85
CA TYR A 711 13.15 7.94 7.64
C TYR A 711 12.80 9.41 7.93
N ASP A 712 13.05 10.28 6.94
CA ASP A 712 12.85 11.74 7.01
C ASP A 712 11.48 12.18 6.51
N GLY A 713 10.63 11.24 6.07
CA GLY A 713 9.27 11.57 5.63
C GLY A 713 8.51 10.44 4.96
N ALA A 714 7.31 10.78 4.55
CA ALA A 714 6.39 9.94 3.80
C ALA A 714 5.85 10.72 2.61
N ALA A 715 5.69 10.06 1.46
CA ALA A 715 4.99 10.63 0.30
C ALA A 715 4.36 9.50 -0.51
N THR A 716 3.33 8.85 0.03
CA THR A 716 2.67 7.78 -0.71
C THR A 716 1.87 8.30 -1.90
N TYR A 717 1.69 7.43 -2.89
CA TYR A 717 0.92 7.72 -4.09
C TYR A 717 -0.48 7.12 -3.92
N ALA A 718 -1.57 7.88 -3.88
CA ALA A 718 -1.69 9.34 -3.92
C ALA A 718 -2.86 9.80 -3.04
N TYR A 719 -3.03 11.12 -2.86
CA TYR A 719 -4.21 11.69 -2.20
C TYR A 719 -5.49 11.27 -2.93
N GLN A 720 -5.47 11.43 -4.26
CA GLN A 720 -6.49 10.97 -5.20
C GLN A 720 -5.79 10.60 -6.51
N HIS A 721 -6.16 9.46 -7.10
CA HIS A 721 -5.79 9.12 -8.48
C HIS A 721 -6.73 8.05 -9.02
N SER A 722 -7.42 8.37 -10.11
CA SER A 722 -8.21 7.40 -10.85
C SER A 722 -7.47 6.88 -12.09
N PHE A 723 -7.57 5.57 -12.34
CA PHE A 723 -7.18 4.96 -13.61
C PHE A 723 -8.34 4.95 -14.62
N GLY A 724 -9.54 5.26 -14.17
CA GLY A 724 -10.74 5.50 -14.97
C GLY A 724 -11.67 6.51 -14.29
N ASN A 725 -12.92 6.11 -14.07
CA ASN A 725 -13.91 6.83 -13.27
C ASN A 725 -13.58 6.66 -11.78
N ILE A 726 -13.29 7.76 -11.10
CA ILE A 726 -12.84 7.76 -9.69
C ILE A 726 -13.80 7.08 -8.70
N TRP A 727 -15.07 6.93 -9.08
CA TRP A 727 -16.11 6.27 -8.30
C TRP A 727 -16.36 4.80 -8.69
N ASN A 728 -15.63 4.24 -9.67
CA ASN A 728 -15.81 2.88 -10.18
C ASN A 728 -14.53 2.05 -10.15
N ASP A 729 -14.41 1.22 -9.11
CA ASP A 729 -13.21 0.41 -8.86
C ASP A 729 -13.04 -0.82 -9.80
N PHE A 730 -13.94 -1.00 -10.76
CA PHE A 730 -13.98 -2.18 -11.64
C PHE A 730 -13.59 -1.90 -13.10
N ASP A 731 -13.31 -0.64 -13.45
CA ASP A 731 -13.21 -0.19 -14.84
C ASP A 731 -11.80 -0.29 -15.45
N HIS A 732 -10.77 -0.47 -14.62
CA HIS A 732 -9.39 -0.60 -15.08
C HIS A 732 -8.89 -2.05 -15.09
N ARG A 733 -7.82 -2.31 -15.87
CA ARG A 733 -7.32 -3.68 -16.11
C ARG A 733 -6.32 -4.19 -15.08
N ASN A 734 -5.51 -3.30 -14.50
CA ASN A 734 -4.31 -3.68 -13.74
C ASN A 734 -4.38 -3.24 -12.27
N TYR A 735 -4.95 -2.06 -12.03
CA TYR A 735 -5.00 -1.41 -10.73
C TYR A 735 -6.41 -0.94 -10.44
N ARG A 736 -6.69 -0.88 -9.15
CA ARG A 736 -7.77 -0.13 -8.50
C ARG A 736 -7.42 1.35 -8.46
N ASP A 737 -8.39 2.19 -8.14
CA ASP A 737 -8.11 3.62 -7.93
C ASP A 737 -7.35 3.85 -6.62
N HIS A 738 -6.45 4.84 -6.60
CA HIS A 738 -5.62 5.14 -5.44
C HIS A 738 -6.15 6.38 -4.72
N ASN A 739 -7.20 6.19 -3.93
CA ASN A 739 -7.90 7.27 -3.26
C ASN A 739 -7.76 7.15 -1.73
N PHE A 740 -7.41 8.26 -1.08
CA PHE A 740 -7.69 8.48 0.34
C PHE A 740 -8.97 9.28 0.55
N THR A 741 -9.35 10.06 -0.46
CA THR A 741 -10.56 10.85 -0.44
C THR A 741 -11.22 10.80 -1.82
N TYR A 742 -12.48 11.19 -1.90
CA TYR A 742 -13.22 11.25 -3.16
C TYR A 742 -13.62 12.71 -3.46
N PRO A 743 -13.40 13.18 -4.70
CA PRO A 743 -13.72 14.55 -5.06
C PRO A 743 -15.24 14.74 -5.20
N THR A 744 -15.73 15.88 -4.72
CA THR A 744 -17.10 16.35 -4.97
C THR A 744 -17.08 17.71 -5.65
N VAL A 745 -18.24 18.26 -5.98
CA VAL A 745 -18.33 19.60 -6.59
C VAL A 745 -17.83 20.72 -5.68
N ASP A 746 -17.95 20.57 -4.36
CA ASP A 746 -17.73 21.66 -3.40
C ASP A 746 -17.14 21.24 -2.05
N SER A 747 -16.77 19.97 -1.88
CA SER A 747 -16.19 19.42 -0.66
C SER A 747 -15.30 18.20 -0.95
N VAL A 748 -14.89 17.51 0.11
CA VAL A 748 -14.14 16.25 0.06
C VAL A 748 -14.93 15.20 0.85
N ILE A 749 -14.95 13.96 0.34
CA ILE A 749 -15.43 12.80 1.11
C ILE A 749 -14.21 12.02 1.59
N ASP A 750 -13.98 12.05 2.90
CA ASP A 750 -12.90 11.31 3.54
C ASP A 750 -13.18 9.81 3.58
N THR A 751 -12.11 9.04 3.75
CA THR A 751 -12.18 7.61 3.99
C THR A 751 -11.60 7.27 5.36
N ILE A 752 -12.01 6.13 5.91
CA ILE A 752 -11.38 5.62 7.14
C ILE A 752 -9.86 5.42 6.96
N ALA A 753 -9.40 5.07 5.75
CA ALA A 753 -8.00 4.91 5.43
C ALA A 753 -7.20 6.21 5.65
N TRP A 754 -7.80 7.35 5.29
CA TRP A 754 -7.18 8.67 5.46
C TRP A 754 -7.04 9.06 6.92
N GLU A 755 -8.06 8.76 7.73
CA GLU A 755 -8.01 8.91 9.19
C GLU A 755 -6.89 8.04 9.80
N GLY A 756 -6.67 6.84 9.25
CA GLY A 756 -5.54 5.99 9.61
C GLY A 756 -4.19 6.66 9.36
N TYR A 757 -4.03 7.35 8.24
CA TYR A 757 -2.82 8.13 7.96
C TYR A 757 -2.62 9.26 8.98
N ARG A 758 -3.66 10.06 9.28
CA ARG A 758 -3.60 11.13 10.30
C ARG A 758 -3.14 10.60 11.66
N GLU A 759 -3.74 9.50 12.11
CA GLU A 759 -3.38 8.86 13.38
C GLU A 759 -1.92 8.39 13.44
N GLY A 760 -1.35 8.00 12.30
CA GLY A 760 0.07 7.67 12.19
C GLY A 760 0.96 8.90 12.36
N VAL A 761 0.58 10.02 11.76
CA VAL A 761 1.25 11.32 11.95
C VAL A 761 1.16 11.76 13.41
N ASP A 762 0.00 11.63 14.04
CA ASP A 762 -0.19 11.99 15.46
C ASP A 762 0.64 11.11 16.40
N ASP A 763 0.73 9.80 16.16
CA ASP A 763 1.64 8.91 16.90
C ASP A 763 3.09 9.43 16.89
N VAL A 764 3.54 9.97 15.75
CA VAL A 764 4.89 10.54 15.59
C VAL A 764 5.02 11.88 16.29
N ARG A 765 3.97 12.70 16.29
CA ARG A 765 3.95 13.97 17.04
C ARG A 765 4.04 13.71 18.55
N TYR A 766 3.37 12.68 19.06
CA TYR A 766 3.55 12.24 20.46
C TYR A 766 4.97 11.78 20.74
N LEU A 767 5.56 10.96 19.86
CA LEU A 767 6.95 10.54 20.00
C LEU A 767 7.92 11.74 20.01
N THR A 768 7.70 12.70 19.10
CA THR A 768 8.48 13.94 19.00
C THR A 768 8.38 14.74 20.30
N THR A 769 7.16 14.88 20.84
CA THR A 769 6.91 15.55 22.13
C THR A 769 7.69 14.91 23.27
N LEU A 770 7.70 13.57 23.35
CA LEU A 770 8.45 12.85 24.39
C LEU A 770 9.95 13.09 24.27
N VAL A 771 10.50 13.02 23.05
CA VAL A 771 11.93 13.27 22.81
C VAL A 771 12.32 14.70 23.21
N GLU A 772 11.51 15.69 22.86
CA GLU A 772 11.74 17.10 23.23
C GLU A 772 11.61 17.34 24.75
N ALA A 773 10.61 16.72 25.39
CA ALA A 773 10.40 16.80 26.83
C ALA A 773 11.61 16.20 27.59
N VAL A 774 12.08 15.03 27.17
CA VAL A 774 13.28 14.39 27.72
C VAL A 774 14.51 15.30 27.56
N LYS A 775 14.73 15.84 26.35
CA LYS A 775 15.87 16.73 26.09
C LYS A 775 15.83 17.96 26.99
N SER A 776 14.66 18.55 27.19
CA SER A 776 14.49 19.76 28.00
C SER A 776 14.67 19.46 29.50
N ALA A 777 14.20 18.31 29.98
CA ALA A 777 14.27 17.92 31.37
C ALA A 777 15.66 17.45 31.85
N LYS A 778 16.59 17.12 30.92
CA LYS A 778 17.98 16.69 31.26
C LYS A 778 18.77 17.68 32.10
N ALA A 779 18.46 18.98 32.01
CA ALA A 779 19.14 20.02 32.79
C ALA A 779 18.55 20.18 34.22
N SER A 780 17.50 19.45 34.57
CA SER A 780 16.86 19.54 35.88
C SER A 780 17.75 19.00 36.99
N LYS A 781 17.74 19.68 38.15
CA LYS A 781 18.37 19.20 39.40
C LYS A 781 17.39 18.43 40.30
N ASP A 782 16.14 18.31 39.90
CA ASP A 782 15.12 17.58 40.65
C ASP A 782 15.32 16.06 40.48
N SER A 783 15.58 15.37 41.60
CA SER A 783 15.82 13.92 41.61
C SER A 783 14.66 13.09 41.05
N SER A 784 13.40 13.56 41.18
CA SER A 784 12.23 12.88 40.63
C SER A 784 12.17 13.01 39.11
N LYS A 785 12.46 14.20 38.58
CA LYS A 785 12.53 14.45 37.12
C LYS A 785 13.68 13.69 36.47
N ILE A 786 14.84 13.61 37.14
CA ILE A 786 15.97 12.80 36.65
C ILE A 786 15.57 11.33 36.51
N LYS A 787 14.84 10.76 37.48
CA LYS A 787 14.34 9.37 37.38
C LYS A 787 13.32 9.20 36.26
N ALA A 788 12.40 10.14 36.08
CA ALA A 788 11.43 10.12 34.98
C ALA A 788 12.14 10.16 33.61
N VAL A 789 13.15 11.03 33.47
CA VAL A 789 14.00 11.11 32.27
C VAL A 789 14.69 9.77 31.99
N GLN A 790 15.34 9.17 32.99
CA GLN A 790 15.99 7.86 32.83
C GLN A 790 15.00 6.76 32.41
N SER A 791 13.80 6.74 32.98
CA SER A 791 12.76 5.80 32.59
C SER A 791 12.28 6.02 31.15
N ALA A 792 12.11 7.27 30.74
CA ALA A 792 11.70 7.63 29.38
C ALA A 792 12.79 7.30 28.36
N GLU A 793 14.07 7.55 28.66
CA GLU A 793 15.20 7.17 27.80
C GLU A 793 15.30 5.65 27.63
N LYS A 794 15.10 4.90 28.71
CA LYS A 794 15.03 3.44 28.66
C LYS A 794 13.88 2.98 27.74
N TYR A 795 12.69 3.55 27.93
CA TYR A 795 11.54 3.23 27.08
C TYR A 795 11.79 3.54 25.60
N LEU A 796 12.37 4.72 25.29
CA LEU A 796 12.71 5.10 23.91
C LEU A 796 13.74 4.13 23.29
N ALA A 797 14.72 3.67 24.07
CA ALA A 797 15.70 2.68 23.62
C ALA A 797 15.05 1.31 23.34
N GLU A 798 14.13 0.87 24.21
CA GLU A 798 13.35 -0.36 24.02
C GLU A 798 12.46 -0.26 22.77
N LEU A 799 11.71 0.85 22.64
CA LEU A 799 10.83 1.11 21.51
C LEU A 799 11.60 1.11 20.18
N LYS A 800 12.83 1.65 20.16
CA LYS A 800 13.71 1.67 18.97
C LYS A 800 14.06 0.28 18.42
N THR A 801 13.96 -0.75 19.25
CA THR A 801 14.24 -2.15 18.87
C THR A 801 13.00 -3.03 18.88
N ALA A 802 11.83 -2.44 19.18
CA ALA A 802 10.58 -3.17 19.28
C ALA A 802 10.08 -3.62 17.91
N ASP A 803 9.53 -4.84 17.88
CA ASP A 803 8.79 -5.35 16.73
C ASP A 803 7.38 -4.76 16.74
N LEU A 804 7.21 -3.62 16.07
CA LEU A 804 5.91 -2.95 16.00
C LEU A 804 4.88 -3.75 15.21
N SER A 805 5.23 -4.72 14.37
CA SER A 805 4.26 -5.48 13.56
C SER A 805 3.15 -6.16 14.38
N THR A 806 3.37 -6.36 15.68
CA THR A 806 2.43 -7.04 16.58
C THR A 806 2.02 -6.23 17.80
N ARG A 807 2.48 -5.00 17.93
CA ARG A 807 2.06 -4.13 19.04
C ARG A 807 0.81 -3.34 18.66
N ASP A 808 -0.12 -3.29 19.59
CA ASP A 808 -1.24 -2.35 19.54
C ASP A 808 -0.72 -0.91 19.68
N LEU A 809 -0.92 -0.10 18.65
CA LEU A 809 -0.41 1.26 18.58
C LEU A 809 -1.12 2.20 19.56
N SER A 810 -2.37 1.91 19.92
CA SER A 810 -3.10 2.67 20.94
C SER A 810 -2.45 2.51 22.33
N THR A 811 -2.00 1.28 22.64
CA THR A 811 -1.20 1.00 23.83
C THR A 811 0.14 1.74 23.79
N VAL A 812 0.85 1.71 22.64
CA VAL A 812 2.12 2.43 22.48
C VAL A 812 1.94 3.94 22.68
N ARG A 813 0.93 4.56 22.07
CA ARG A 813 0.62 5.99 22.27
C ARG A 813 0.36 6.29 23.76
N SER A 814 -0.42 5.45 24.43
CA SER A 814 -0.72 5.62 25.87
C SER A 814 0.53 5.55 26.75
N GLU A 815 1.48 4.66 26.44
CA GLU A 815 2.78 4.59 27.12
C GLU A 815 3.62 5.85 26.89
N ILE A 816 3.67 6.35 25.66
CA ILE A 816 4.36 7.60 25.31
C ILE A 816 3.75 8.76 26.09
N VAL A 817 2.41 8.90 26.09
CA VAL A 817 1.69 9.93 26.85
C VAL A 817 2.03 9.86 28.33
N ARG A 818 2.02 8.66 28.94
CA ARG A 818 2.39 8.48 30.34
C ARG A 818 3.81 9.01 30.61
N HIS A 819 4.77 8.68 29.75
CA HIS A 819 6.14 9.17 29.90
C HIS A 819 6.25 10.69 29.71
N ILE A 820 5.49 11.29 28.80
CA ILE A 820 5.44 12.76 28.65
C ILE A 820 4.96 13.39 29.96
N LEU A 821 3.85 12.89 30.52
CA LEU A 821 3.29 13.40 31.77
C LEU A 821 4.25 13.25 32.96
N GLU A 822 4.96 12.12 33.05
CA GLU A 822 5.95 11.89 34.11
C GLU A 822 7.16 12.83 34.00
N VAL A 823 7.63 13.11 32.79
CA VAL A 823 8.79 13.99 32.54
C VAL A 823 8.44 15.47 32.69
N THR A 824 7.19 15.84 32.42
CA THR A 824 6.73 17.25 32.41
C THR A 824 6.13 17.72 33.73
N LYS A 825 5.66 16.81 34.58
CA LYS A 825 5.34 17.09 35.99
C LYS A 825 6.57 17.66 36.70
#